data_AF-A0A7J4L837-F1
#
_entry.id   AF-A0A7J4L837-F1
#
_cell.length_a   1.000
_cell.length_b   1.000
_cell.length_c   1.000
_cell.angle_alpha   90.00
_cell.angle_beta   90.00
_cell.angle_gamma   90.00
#
_symmetry.space_group_name_H-M   'P 1'
#
loop_
_entity.id
_entity.type
_entity.pdbx_description
1 polymer ?
#
loop_
_entity_poly.entity_id
_entity_poly.type
_entity_poly.pdbx_seq_one_letter_code
_entity_poly.pdbx_strand_id
1 'polypeptide(L)'
;MKTNKAQLTMFIILGIVIISIFGFVFFATGQIAKQRAEQQAEQIFAEILETTSLKFYVSRCTERALSEGVDLISKQGGRIYPSQGGPESNNYEKIFLFEDKFRGKTYDVGYGILKENIPLPQYPCKIGFTNYDKSPAFCEYSQTKAKFNNMDFGIANLPHLCKDRYGGCNIREGWNPQFSVQSQLEQFIANSVQKCVNFESIIGINQSYLINEGNATANVTFSNTDITAAINFPIVISPPASQPVTRLVSFESSYTTNFKQMYGLAREAVVSDVSSPTAPISNFIWKFKNLTNIRFKNTANRDPYAIVKQEDVSFFDDLIRIVDLTAPTGTETVLQFVLENRPPVLNQIDPYGPYPAVVAEGCQQFDLIAVENQLLTLEPLAFDTDEDELTYSYSGWLEEYNETVGNEVIDPISKCVKSYASSKITYDPEKPGQIRWIKDPDFENNGKASAFITTKDIGPHNMRITVCDKQNYCDYQDIRILIDDFIKIAVEPSNKLGTRTFSLEDPYTFTAEITDIYNPGAYAFSWKIKNSLGSVLKEYEAADQKLNIPEEYTISNIKEKIQEVASFVTGEMYVIAAEVVQGGGYPVTNDTEIIPLQCIPHNNPDADPYPYNGATDPFLADHACCNTDGTYKTTSSVCYNEATYGSYRSFDQDKYQTPGIPPPLYSNDIFKRAFERKCSGTRGNTCEGAMTEAYSVVGTGCLDKNPSTERATCQGPDKNLLGLNTETTASQSCVYYDKTTFEREVGLAGYTNDILCNNAVKCTTDSSNTKGTDDTFISQRVSAGIPKRYYCNSTCGPYGCTQTLPELCHDCYQDQTCTGPGAPTPTAVNTITTKVYSNCPTTSCTFTTPSFT
;
A
#
# COMPACT_ATOMS: atom_id res chain seq x y z
N MET A 1 -120.13 46.15 23.22
CA MET A 1 -120.04 44.70 23.54
C MET A 1 -118.80 44.47 24.40
N LYS A 2 -118.90 43.76 25.54
CA LYS A 2 -117.74 43.26 26.31
C LYS A 2 -117.66 41.74 26.10
N THR A 3 -116.43 41.20 26.09
CA THR A 3 -116.15 39.86 25.56
C THR A 3 -116.16 38.76 26.62
N ASN A 4 -116.91 37.68 26.39
CA ASN A 4 -116.95 36.45 27.20
C ASN A 4 -115.66 35.60 27.13
N LYS A 5 -114.49 36.20 26.86
CA LYS A 5 -113.22 35.49 26.70
C LYS A 5 -112.70 34.89 28.02
N ALA A 6 -113.00 35.52 29.17
CA ALA A 6 -112.48 35.08 30.47
C ALA A 6 -112.93 33.67 30.89
N GLN A 7 -114.21 33.32 30.65
CA GLN A 7 -114.73 31.99 30.98
C GLN A 7 -114.09 30.89 30.13
N LEU A 8 -113.85 31.15 28.83
CA LEU A 8 -113.16 30.20 27.95
C LEU A 8 -111.73 29.93 28.42
N THR A 9 -110.98 30.99 28.78
CA THR A 9 -109.63 30.84 29.35
C THR A 9 -109.64 30.03 30.65
N MET A 10 -110.66 30.22 31.51
CA MET A 10 -110.78 29.46 32.76
C MET A 10 -110.94 27.94 32.50
N PHE A 11 -111.79 27.54 31.55
CA PHE A 11 -111.95 26.13 31.20
C PHE A 11 -110.71 25.55 30.50
N ILE A 12 -110.00 26.33 29.68
CA ILE A 12 -108.73 25.90 29.07
C ILE A 12 -107.65 25.68 30.14
N ILE A 13 -107.49 26.60 31.09
CA ILE A 13 -106.55 26.44 32.22
C ILE A 13 -106.93 25.23 33.06
N LEU A 14 -108.22 25.05 33.40
CA LEU A 14 -108.68 23.91 34.18
C LEU A 14 -108.39 22.58 33.45
N GLY A 15 -108.63 22.50 32.15
CA GLY A 15 -108.30 21.34 31.32
C GLY A 15 -106.81 21.04 31.30
N ILE A 16 -105.95 22.05 31.12
CA ILE A 16 -104.48 21.90 31.15
C ILE A 16 -103.98 21.47 32.53
N VAL A 17 -104.57 21.98 33.62
CA VAL A 17 -104.22 21.56 35.00
C VAL A 17 -104.62 20.11 35.24
N ILE A 18 -105.83 19.68 34.83
CA ILE A 18 -106.29 18.30 34.95
C ILE A 18 -105.40 17.35 34.13
N ILE A 19 -105.09 17.68 32.88
CA ILE A 19 -104.18 16.90 32.02
C ILE A 19 -102.77 16.83 32.62
N SER A 20 -102.25 17.94 33.15
CA SER A 20 -100.94 17.98 33.83
C SER A 20 -100.92 17.10 35.08
N ILE A 21 -102.00 17.08 35.87
CA ILE A 21 -102.11 16.22 37.07
C ILE A 21 -102.15 14.74 36.66
N PHE A 22 -102.98 14.35 35.68
CA PHE A 22 -103.01 12.96 35.22
C PHE A 22 -101.70 12.52 34.56
N GLY A 23 -101.06 13.39 33.77
CA GLY A 23 -99.73 13.14 33.19
C GLY A 23 -98.65 12.98 34.25
N PHE A 24 -98.64 13.84 35.28
CA PHE A 24 -97.73 13.73 36.41
C PHE A 24 -97.96 12.45 37.24
N VAL A 25 -99.23 12.09 37.51
CA VAL A 25 -99.56 10.84 38.21
C VAL A 25 -99.11 9.62 37.41
N PHE A 26 -99.37 9.59 36.10
CA PHE A 26 -98.95 8.48 35.24
C PHE A 26 -97.41 8.35 35.18
N PHE A 27 -96.70 9.47 35.03
CA PHE A 27 -95.23 9.52 35.10
C PHE A 27 -94.71 9.05 36.47
N ALA A 28 -95.28 9.55 37.57
CA ALA A 28 -94.88 9.19 38.92
C ALA A 28 -95.14 7.70 39.21
N THR A 29 -96.28 7.14 38.79
CA THR A 29 -96.53 5.69 38.92
C THR A 29 -95.56 4.86 38.09
N GLY A 30 -95.16 5.33 36.90
CA GLY A 30 -94.12 4.70 36.08
C GLY A 30 -92.75 4.68 36.77
N GLN A 31 -92.33 5.82 37.34
CA GLN A 31 -91.06 5.91 38.08
C GLN A 31 -91.09 5.06 39.37
N ILE A 32 -92.18 5.07 40.13
CA ILE A 32 -92.33 4.26 41.36
C ILE A 32 -92.37 2.76 41.02
N ALA A 33 -93.02 2.36 39.92
CA ALA A 33 -93.01 0.98 39.46
C ALA A 33 -91.60 0.52 39.06
N LYS A 34 -90.87 1.37 38.30
CA LYS A 34 -89.46 1.10 37.95
C LYS A 34 -88.58 0.97 39.21
N GLN A 35 -88.66 1.94 40.13
CA GLN A 35 -87.83 1.94 41.34
C GLN A 35 -88.12 0.74 42.25
N ARG A 36 -89.39 0.29 42.32
CA ARG A 36 -89.76 -0.95 43.03
C ARG A 36 -89.19 -2.20 42.36
N ALA A 37 -89.24 -2.29 41.03
CA ALA A 37 -88.65 -3.40 40.29
C ALA A 37 -87.12 -3.44 40.47
N GLU A 38 -86.46 -2.29 40.47
CA GLU A 38 -85.02 -2.18 40.76
C GLU A 38 -84.69 -2.59 42.21
N GLN A 39 -85.48 -2.17 43.21
CA GLN A 39 -85.29 -2.59 44.61
C GLN A 39 -85.56 -4.08 44.84
N GLN A 40 -86.59 -4.65 44.21
CA GLN A 40 -86.87 -6.08 44.29
C GLN A 40 -85.78 -6.91 43.62
N ALA A 41 -85.31 -6.48 42.44
CA ALA A 41 -84.16 -7.11 41.80
C ALA A 41 -82.91 -7.04 42.70
N GLU A 42 -82.62 -5.89 43.33
CA GLU A 42 -81.45 -5.75 44.21
C GLU A 42 -81.54 -6.66 45.46
N GLN A 43 -82.72 -6.86 46.04
CA GLN A 43 -82.92 -7.81 47.14
C GLN A 43 -82.69 -9.26 46.69
N ILE A 44 -83.20 -9.65 45.52
CA ILE A 44 -83.01 -10.99 44.96
C ILE A 44 -81.54 -11.21 44.55
N PHE A 45 -80.87 -10.18 44.01
CA PHE A 45 -79.44 -10.24 43.71
C PHE A 45 -78.60 -10.37 44.99
N ALA A 46 -78.93 -9.65 46.07
CA ALA A 46 -78.27 -9.82 47.36
C ALA A 46 -78.47 -11.24 47.90
N GLU A 47 -79.69 -11.77 47.90
CA GLU A 47 -80.00 -13.15 48.34
C GLU A 47 -79.21 -14.20 47.52
N ILE A 48 -79.21 -14.08 46.19
CA ILE A 48 -78.47 -14.97 45.29
C ILE A 48 -76.95 -14.89 45.52
N LEU A 49 -76.39 -13.69 45.73
CA LEU A 49 -74.95 -13.49 45.94
C LEU A 49 -74.48 -13.84 47.36
N GLU A 50 -75.36 -13.75 48.36
CA GLU A 50 -75.13 -14.27 49.71
C GLU A 50 -75.21 -15.80 49.78
N THR A 51 -75.77 -16.49 48.76
CA THR A 51 -75.55 -17.93 48.62
C THR A 51 -74.08 -18.23 48.34
N THR A 52 -73.37 -18.63 49.39
CA THR A 52 -71.96 -19.06 49.33
C THR A 52 -71.74 -20.17 48.30
N SER A 53 -72.76 -21.00 48.04
CA SER A 53 -72.79 -22.00 46.97
C SER A 53 -72.49 -21.44 45.58
N LEU A 54 -73.14 -20.33 45.17
CA LEU A 54 -72.95 -19.75 43.83
C LEU A 54 -71.54 -19.20 43.67
N LYS A 55 -71.09 -18.41 44.66
CA LYS A 55 -69.74 -17.83 44.67
C LYS A 55 -68.66 -18.91 44.69
N PHE A 56 -68.80 -19.93 45.53
CA PHE A 56 -67.88 -21.05 45.59
C PHE A 56 -67.83 -21.80 44.25
N TYR A 57 -68.97 -22.12 43.66
CA TYR A 57 -69.04 -22.89 42.42
C TYR A 57 -68.42 -22.14 41.23
N VAL A 58 -68.77 -20.86 41.01
CA VAL A 58 -68.18 -20.10 39.91
C VAL A 58 -66.69 -19.87 40.14
N SER A 59 -66.24 -19.58 41.38
CA SER A 59 -64.81 -19.53 41.69
C SER A 59 -64.10 -20.87 41.44
N ARG A 60 -64.71 -22.03 41.71
CA ARG A 60 -64.11 -23.34 41.36
C ARG A 60 -64.02 -23.56 39.85
N CYS A 61 -65.01 -23.12 39.06
CA CYS A 61 -64.91 -23.11 37.61
C CYS A 61 -63.78 -22.18 37.11
N THR A 62 -63.66 -20.97 37.67
CA THR A 62 -62.60 -19.99 37.31
C THR A 62 -61.21 -20.47 37.72
N GLU A 63 -61.03 -21.01 38.93
CA GLU A 63 -59.78 -21.63 39.40
C GLU A 63 -59.34 -22.78 38.49
N ARG A 64 -60.27 -23.68 38.12
CA ARG A 64 -60.00 -24.78 37.20
C ARG A 64 -59.60 -24.26 35.81
N ALA A 65 -60.39 -23.35 35.23
CA ALA A 65 -60.12 -22.80 33.91
C ALA A 65 -58.83 -21.98 33.85
N LEU A 66 -58.48 -21.26 34.92
CA LEU A 66 -57.21 -20.56 35.05
C LEU A 66 -56.04 -21.57 35.13
N SER A 67 -56.16 -22.63 35.93
CA SER A 67 -55.14 -23.68 36.05
C SER A 67 -54.90 -24.42 34.72
N GLU A 68 -55.97 -24.87 34.06
CA GLU A 68 -55.89 -25.54 32.76
C GLU A 68 -55.33 -24.61 31.66
N GLY A 69 -55.76 -23.35 31.65
CA GLY A 69 -55.27 -22.34 30.71
C GLY A 69 -53.80 -21.98 30.91
N VAL A 70 -53.33 -21.92 32.16
CA VAL A 70 -51.92 -21.66 32.49
C VAL A 70 -51.02 -22.86 32.13
N ASP A 71 -51.45 -24.11 32.39
CA ASP A 71 -50.70 -25.30 31.96
C ASP A 71 -50.57 -25.40 30.43
N LEU A 72 -51.62 -25.05 29.68
CA LEU A 72 -51.56 -24.96 28.22
C LEU A 72 -50.66 -23.81 27.74
N ILE A 73 -50.93 -22.58 28.15
CA ILE A 73 -50.28 -21.39 27.56
C ILE A 73 -48.80 -21.28 27.91
N SER A 74 -48.38 -21.84 29.05
CA SER A 74 -46.97 -21.94 29.42
C SER A 74 -46.25 -23.02 28.60
N LYS A 75 -46.82 -24.22 28.49
CA LYS A 75 -46.16 -25.34 27.78
C LYS A 75 -46.21 -25.27 26.26
N GLN A 76 -46.88 -24.26 25.69
CA GLN A 76 -47.09 -24.08 24.25
C GLN A 76 -46.51 -22.77 23.70
N GLY A 77 -45.51 -22.19 24.37
CA GLY A 77 -44.82 -20.99 23.87
C GLY A 77 -45.71 -19.74 23.84
N GLY A 78 -46.57 -19.56 24.85
CA GLY A 78 -47.48 -18.42 24.96
C GLY A 78 -48.77 -18.54 24.12
N ARG A 79 -49.12 -19.74 23.65
CA ARG A 79 -50.23 -19.98 22.71
C ARG A 79 -51.31 -20.91 23.27
N ILE A 80 -52.58 -20.62 22.95
CA ILE A 80 -53.72 -21.54 23.07
C ILE A 80 -54.40 -21.56 21.69
N TYR A 81 -54.60 -22.75 21.13
CA TYR A 81 -55.06 -22.93 19.75
C TYR A 81 -56.59 -22.97 19.64
N PRO A 82 -57.18 -22.81 18.44
CA PRO A 82 -58.63 -22.84 18.24
C PRO A 82 -59.26 -24.18 18.69
N SER A 83 -58.56 -25.30 18.42
CA SER A 83 -58.90 -26.66 18.89
C SER A 83 -59.04 -26.76 20.41
N GLN A 84 -58.35 -25.88 21.15
CA GLN A 84 -58.31 -25.82 22.61
C GLN A 84 -59.21 -24.70 23.17
N GLY A 85 -59.88 -23.91 22.32
CA GLY A 85 -60.76 -22.80 22.73
C GLY A 85 -60.10 -21.41 22.77
N GLY A 86 -58.89 -21.27 22.21
CA GLY A 86 -58.23 -19.99 21.95
C GLY A 86 -58.82 -19.23 20.74
N PRO A 87 -58.22 -18.09 20.34
CA PRO A 87 -58.66 -17.31 19.18
C PRO A 87 -58.36 -18.01 17.86
N GLU A 88 -59.22 -17.81 16.86
CA GLU A 88 -58.90 -18.11 15.47
C GLU A 88 -57.77 -17.17 15.01
N SER A 89 -56.65 -17.75 14.57
CA SER A 89 -55.53 -17.03 13.98
C SER A 89 -55.05 -17.74 12.72
N ASN A 90 -54.65 -16.95 11.73
CA ASN A 90 -54.22 -17.45 10.42
C ASN A 90 -52.72 -17.82 10.40
N ASN A 91 -51.95 -17.40 11.42
CA ASN A 91 -50.49 -17.47 11.45
C ASN A 91 -49.93 -18.47 12.49
N TYR A 92 -50.65 -19.56 12.77
CA TYR A 92 -50.11 -20.72 13.49
C TYR A 92 -49.31 -21.62 12.52
N GLU A 93 -48.28 -21.06 11.88
CA GLU A 93 -47.64 -21.65 10.68
C GLU A 93 -46.77 -22.89 10.96
N LYS A 94 -46.15 -22.99 12.15
CA LYS A 94 -45.34 -24.16 12.57
C LYS A 94 -45.66 -24.51 14.04
N ILE A 95 -45.85 -25.81 14.32
CA ILE A 95 -46.18 -26.38 15.64
C ILE A 95 -45.36 -27.67 15.82
N PHE A 96 -44.85 -27.91 17.02
CA PHE A 96 -44.18 -29.16 17.41
C PHE A 96 -45.01 -29.93 18.46
N LEU A 97 -45.20 -31.23 18.28
CA LEU A 97 -46.01 -32.07 19.18
C LEU A 97 -45.13 -32.67 20.30
N PHE A 98 -45.14 -32.05 21.48
CA PHE A 98 -44.38 -32.54 22.63
C PHE A 98 -45.22 -33.49 23.50
N GLU A 99 -44.74 -34.72 23.70
CA GLU A 99 -45.36 -35.71 24.60
C GLU A 99 -44.77 -35.63 26.02
N ASP A 100 -45.55 -35.12 26.98
CA ASP A 100 -45.23 -35.24 28.42
C ASP A 100 -45.52 -36.68 28.89
N LYS A 101 -44.52 -37.55 28.75
CA LYS A 101 -44.57 -38.97 29.13
C LYS A 101 -44.80 -39.22 30.63
N PHE A 102 -44.56 -38.23 31.49
CA PHE A 102 -44.86 -38.34 32.92
C PHE A 102 -46.33 -38.09 33.22
N ARG A 103 -47.01 -37.27 32.41
CA ARG A 103 -48.44 -36.94 32.58
C ARG A 103 -49.38 -37.62 31.57
N GLY A 104 -48.84 -38.22 30.51
CA GLY A 104 -49.61 -38.81 29.41
C GLY A 104 -50.37 -37.76 28.59
N LYS A 105 -49.80 -36.55 28.42
CA LYS A 105 -50.44 -35.42 27.74
C LYS A 105 -49.53 -34.84 26.66
N THR A 106 -50.09 -34.64 25.46
CA THR A 106 -49.43 -33.92 24.36
C THR A 106 -49.68 -32.42 24.46
N TYR A 107 -48.71 -31.62 24.03
CA TYR A 107 -48.78 -30.16 23.96
C TYR A 107 -48.37 -29.67 22.56
N ASP A 108 -49.13 -28.70 22.05
CA ASP A 108 -48.93 -28.09 20.73
C ASP A 108 -47.89 -26.96 20.84
N VAL A 109 -46.60 -27.29 20.92
CA VAL A 109 -45.54 -26.31 21.22
C VAL A 109 -45.32 -25.35 20.05
N GLY A 110 -45.53 -24.07 20.29
CA GLY A 110 -45.24 -23.02 19.32
C GLY A 110 -43.76 -22.67 19.24
N TYR A 111 -43.32 -22.27 18.05
CA TYR A 111 -41.96 -21.79 17.81
C TYR A 111 -41.76 -20.39 18.41
N GLY A 112 -40.67 -20.22 19.14
CA GLY A 112 -40.22 -18.95 19.72
C GLY A 112 -39.20 -18.23 18.84
N ILE A 113 -38.43 -18.98 18.04
CA ILE A 113 -37.65 -18.48 16.89
C ILE A 113 -38.12 -19.24 15.65
N LEU A 114 -38.32 -18.52 14.54
CA LEU A 114 -38.48 -19.08 13.19
C LEU A 114 -37.25 -18.73 12.34
N LYS A 115 -36.94 -19.55 11.34
CA LYS A 115 -35.94 -19.22 10.32
C LYS A 115 -36.52 -18.19 9.34
N GLU A 116 -35.73 -17.20 8.95
CA GLU A 116 -36.11 -16.28 7.88
C GLU A 116 -35.77 -16.89 6.51
N ASN A 117 -36.73 -16.88 5.58
CA ASN A 117 -36.56 -17.47 4.24
C ASN A 117 -35.74 -16.55 3.30
N ILE A 118 -34.49 -16.31 3.67
CA ILE A 118 -33.50 -15.56 2.89
C ILE A 118 -32.72 -16.55 1.99
N PRO A 119 -32.54 -16.29 0.69
CA PRO A 119 -31.78 -17.18 -0.19
C PRO A 119 -30.28 -17.08 0.12
N LEU A 120 -29.64 -18.21 0.37
CA LEU A 120 -28.22 -18.30 0.68
C LEU A 120 -27.37 -17.89 -0.54
N PRO A 121 -26.31 -17.07 -0.40
CA PRO A 121 -25.64 -16.59 0.83
C PRO A 121 -26.03 -15.13 1.16
N GLN A 122 -27.31 -14.75 1.01
CA GLN A 122 -27.76 -13.42 1.44
C GLN A 122 -27.99 -13.34 2.95
N TYR A 123 -28.09 -14.47 3.66
CA TYR A 123 -28.22 -14.51 5.11
C TYR A 123 -26.95 -13.95 5.77
N PRO A 124 -27.02 -13.16 6.85
CA PRO A 124 -28.20 -12.64 7.57
C PRO A 124 -28.78 -11.32 7.00
N CYS A 125 -28.32 -10.84 5.84
CA CYS A 125 -28.74 -9.57 5.26
C CYS A 125 -30.18 -9.59 4.70
N LYS A 126 -30.97 -8.59 5.07
CA LYS A 126 -32.31 -8.35 4.50
C LYS A 126 -32.22 -7.52 3.21
N ILE A 127 -33.14 -7.79 2.28
CA ILE A 127 -33.25 -7.07 1.02
C ILE A 127 -33.51 -5.58 1.32
N GLY A 128 -32.54 -4.71 1.01
CA GLY A 128 -32.61 -3.27 1.26
C GLY A 128 -31.45 -2.67 2.07
N PHE A 129 -30.51 -3.47 2.60
CA PHE A 129 -29.28 -2.93 3.17
C PHE A 129 -28.46 -2.16 2.11
N THR A 130 -28.11 -0.90 2.41
CA THR A 130 -27.56 0.06 1.45
C THR A 130 -26.07 -0.17 1.17
N ASN A 131 -25.75 -1.24 0.42
CA ASN A 131 -24.53 -1.40 -0.38
C ASN A 131 -24.61 -2.56 -1.40
N TYR A 132 -25.75 -3.28 -1.51
CA TYR A 132 -25.91 -4.44 -2.41
C TYR A 132 -25.63 -4.13 -3.90
N ASP A 133 -25.66 -2.84 -4.29
CA ASP A 133 -25.35 -2.39 -5.65
C ASP A 133 -23.83 -2.29 -5.97
N LYS A 134 -22.94 -2.60 -5.01
CA LYS A 134 -21.48 -2.57 -5.20
C LYS A 134 -20.94 -3.98 -5.42
N SER A 135 -20.21 -4.18 -6.51
CA SER A 135 -19.54 -5.46 -6.79
C SER A 135 -18.32 -5.63 -5.87
N PRO A 136 -18.16 -6.79 -5.19
CA PRO A 136 -18.99 -7.99 -5.26
C PRO A 136 -20.21 -7.88 -4.33
N ALA A 137 -21.38 -8.22 -4.85
CA ALA A 137 -22.65 -8.06 -4.15
C ALA A 137 -23.03 -9.29 -3.31
N PHE A 138 -22.29 -9.54 -2.22
CA PHE A 138 -22.61 -10.57 -1.21
C PHE A 138 -22.94 -9.96 0.16
N CYS A 139 -23.53 -10.76 1.07
CA CYS A 139 -23.77 -10.31 2.44
C CYS A 139 -22.46 -10.36 3.25
N GLU A 140 -21.93 -9.19 3.60
CA GLU A 140 -20.84 -9.10 4.58
C GLU A 140 -21.44 -9.23 5.98
N TYR A 141 -21.12 -10.29 6.73
CA TYR A 141 -21.20 -10.28 8.20
C TYR A 141 -19.81 -10.09 8.78
N SER A 142 -19.64 -9.30 9.84
CA SER A 142 -18.35 -9.18 10.52
C SER A 142 -18.54 -8.85 11.99
N GLN A 143 -18.20 -9.78 12.88
CA GLN A 143 -18.41 -9.64 14.33
C GLN A 143 -17.70 -8.42 14.95
N THR A 144 -16.69 -7.86 14.28
CA THR A 144 -15.92 -6.69 14.74
C THR A 144 -16.52 -5.36 14.28
N LYS A 145 -17.36 -5.35 13.24
CA LYS A 145 -17.86 -4.12 12.58
C LYS A 145 -19.26 -3.80 13.11
N ALA A 146 -19.35 -2.85 14.04
CA ALA A 146 -20.56 -2.49 14.79
C ALA A 146 -21.84 -2.19 13.96
N LYS A 147 -21.73 -1.95 12.65
CA LYS A 147 -22.86 -1.92 11.70
C LYS A 147 -23.70 -3.21 11.69
N PHE A 148 -23.11 -4.33 12.09
CA PHE A 148 -23.73 -5.66 12.04
C PHE A 148 -24.34 -6.14 13.36
N ASN A 149 -24.20 -5.37 14.45
CA ASN A 149 -24.69 -5.74 15.78
C ASN A 149 -26.23 -5.62 15.95
N ASN A 150 -26.97 -5.46 14.85
CA ASN A 150 -28.44 -5.36 14.82
C ASN A 150 -28.98 -5.96 13.49
N MET A 151 -28.44 -7.09 13.04
CA MET A 151 -29.09 -7.91 12.00
C MET A 151 -29.93 -8.99 12.69
N ASP A 152 -31.03 -9.40 12.04
CA ASP A 152 -31.93 -10.42 12.59
C ASP A 152 -31.54 -11.80 12.05
N PHE A 153 -30.97 -12.63 12.91
CA PHE A 153 -30.58 -14.02 12.67
C PHE A 153 -31.79 -14.93 12.89
N GLY A 154 -32.83 -14.75 12.07
CA GLY A 154 -34.16 -15.37 12.20
C GLY A 154 -35.24 -14.39 12.68
N ILE A 155 -36.39 -14.94 13.09
CA ILE A 155 -37.59 -14.16 13.46
C ILE A 155 -38.03 -14.51 14.89
N ALA A 156 -37.98 -13.53 15.80
CA ALA A 156 -38.49 -13.66 17.16
C ALA A 156 -40.03 -13.80 17.18
N ASN A 157 -40.53 -15.01 17.44
CA ASN A 157 -41.93 -15.42 17.27
C ASN A 157 -42.64 -15.76 18.60
N LEU A 158 -42.16 -15.25 19.75
CA LEU A 158 -42.93 -15.29 21.00
C LEU A 158 -44.02 -14.20 21.03
N PRO A 159 -45.30 -14.53 21.32
CA PRO A 159 -46.36 -13.53 21.43
C PRO A 159 -46.09 -12.54 22.57
N HIS A 160 -46.76 -11.38 22.55
CA HIS A 160 -46.61 -10.41 23.62
C HIS A 160 -47.39 -10.88 24.86
N LEU A 161 -46.83 -10.68 26.06
CA LEU A 161 -47.45 -11.16 27.30
C LEU A 161 -48.81 -10.48 27.57
N CYS A 162 -48.95 -9.18 27.30
CA CYS A 162 -50.06 -8.35 27.76
C CYS A 162 -50.67 -7.52 26.63
N LYS A 163 -51.96 -7.17 26.76
CA LYS A 163 -52.78 -6.58 25.69
C LYS A 163 -52.77 -5.05 25.62
N ASP A 164 -52.26 -4.39 26.65
CA ASP A 164 -52.16 -2.93 26.76
C ASP A 164 -51.03 -2.55 27.76
N ARG A 165 -50.94 -1.26 28.15
CA ARG A 165 -49.98 -0.77 29.17
C ARG A 165 -50.48 -0.97 30.62
N TYR A 166 -51.69 -1.51 30.81
CA TYR A 166 -52.26 -1.85 32.11
C TYR A 166 -52.00 -3.35 32.40
N GLY A 167 -52.59 -3.92 33.46
CA GLY A 167 -52.27 -5.29 33.89
C GLY A 167 -50.82 -5.51 34.39
N GLY A 168 -49.99 -4.45 34.43
CA GLY A 168 -48.64 -4.45 35.01
C GLY A 168 -47.50 -4.69 34.02
N CYS A 169 -47.64 -4.31 32.74
CA CYS A 169 -46.68 -4.60 31.68
C CYS A 169 -46.31 -3.34 30.86
N ASN A 170 -45.03 -3.18 30.51
CA ASN A 170 -44.56 -2.07 29.69
C ASN A 170 -44.53 -2.47 28.20
N ILE A 171 -45.33 -1.82 27.35
CA ILE A 171 -45.36 -2.07 25.89
C ILE A 171 -44.94 -0.85 25.05
N ARG A 172 -44.25 -1.13 23.93
CA ARG A 172 -44.08 -0.24 22.78
C ARG A 172 -45.26 -0.40 21.80
N GLU A 173 -45.37 0.53 20.86
CA GLU A 173 -46.50 0.65 19.91
C GLU A 173 -46.37 -0.28 18.69
N GLY A 174 -47.48 -0.49 17.96
CA GLY A 174 -47.50 -1.21 16.67
C GLY A 174 -47.97 -2.67 16.69
N TRP A 175 -48.73 -3.12 17.69
CA TRP A 175 -49.02 -4.55 17.92
C TRP A 175 -50.53 -4.88 18.09
N ASN A 176 -50.95 -6.12 17.80
CA ASN A 176 -52.36 -6.55 17.79
C ASN A 176 -52.83 -7.13 19.15
N PRO A 177 -53.78 -6.49 19.86
CA PRO A 177 -54.28 -6.92 21.18
C PRO A 177 -54.77 -8.37 21.27
N GLN A 178 -55.30 -8.94 20.18
CA GLN A 178 -56.04 -10.21 20.21
C GLN A 178 -55.14 -11.44 20.45
N PHE A 179 -53.87 -11.38 20.05
CA PHE A 179 -52.94 -12.51 20.12
C PHE A 179 -51.89 -12.39 21.24
N SER A 180 -52.20 -11.65 22.32
CA SER A 180 -51.37 -11.72 23.53
C SER A 180 -51.59 -13.00 24.30
N VAL A 181 -50.63 -13.36 25.15
CA VAL A 181 -50.79 -14.38 26.18
C VAL A 181 -51.99 -14.02 27.09
N GLN A 182 -52.14 -12.75 27.45
CA GLN A 182 -53.28 -12.22 28.21
C GLN A 182 -54.62 -12.47 27.50
N SER A 183 -54.81 -11.98 26.26
CA SER A 183 -56.09 -12.10 25.55
C SER A 183 -56.46 -13.55 25.22
N GLN A 184 -55.48 -14.40 24.90
CA GLN A 184 -55.71 -15.84 24.70
C GLN A 184 -56.17 -16.52 25.98
N LEU A 185 -55.54 -16.22 27.12
CA LEU A 185 -55.93 -16.77 28.42
C LEU A 185 -57.28 -16.22 28.89
N GLU A 186 -57.58 -14.95 28.65
CA GLU A 186 -58.89 -14.35 28.91
C GLU A 186 -60.00 -15.03 28.11
N GLN A 187 -59.79 -15.22 26.80
CA GLN A 187 -60.74 -15.91 25.94
C GLN A 187 -60.92 -17.38 26.37
N PHE A 188 -59.83 -18.10 26.67
CA PHE A 188 -59.90 -19.47 27.15
C PHE A 188 -60.68 -19.60 28.46
N ILE A 189 -60.41 -18.74 29.46
CA ILE A 189 -61.11 -18.79 30.75
C ILE A 189 -62.58 -18.39 30.58
N ALA A 190 -62.90 -17.33 29.83
CA ALA A 190 -64.29 -16.95 29.56
C ALA A 190 -65.08 -18.11 28.90
N ASN A 191 -64.51 -18.72 27.84
CA ASN A 191 -65.12 -19.85 27.14
C ASN A 191 -65.25 -21.09 28.03
N SER A 192 -64.25 -21.38 28.87
CA SER A 192 -64.23 -22.58 29.72
C SER A 192 -65.13 -22.44 30.95
N VAL A 193 -65.21 -21.25 31.55
CA VAL A 193 -66.12 -21.00 32.67
C VAL A 193 -67.58 -20.94 32.18
N GLN A 194 -67.87 -20.38 31.01
CA GLN A 194 -69.21 -20.45 30.39
C GLN A 194 -69.66 -21.89 30.10
N LYS A 195 -68.73 -22.81 29.77
CA LYS A 195 -69.02 -24.25 29.61
C LYS A 195 -69.10 -25.02 30.93
N CYS A 196 -68.47 -24.51 31.99
CA CYS A 196 -68.41 -25.13 33.31
C CYS A 196 -69.62 -24.78 34.17
N VAL A 197 -70.14 -23.55 34.04
CA VAL A 197 -71.25 -23.03 34.83
C VAL A 197 -72.61 -23.44 34.25
N ASN A 198 -73.55 -23.78 35.13
CA ASN A 198 -74.96 -23.95 34.80
C ASN A 198 -75.80 -23.41 35.98
N PHE A 199 -76.39 -22.21 35.84
CA PHE A 199 -77.15 -21.60 36.94
C PHE A 199 -78.51 -22.28 37.22
N GLU A 200 -79.14 -22.92 36.23
CA GLU A 200 -80.38 -23.68 36.42
C GLU A 200 -80.21 -24.78 37.48
N SER A 201 -79.05 -25.44 37.48
CA SER A 201 -78.70 -26.54 38.40
C SER A 201 -78.46 -26.09 39.85
N ILE A 202 -78.31 -24.79 40.11
CA ILE A 202 -77.90 -24.24 41.42
C ILE A 202 -79.01 -23.41 42.07
N ILE A 203 -79.74 -22.61 41.30
CA ILE A 203 -80.70 -21.63 41.85
C ILE A 203 -82.09 -22.25 42.12
N GLY A 204 -82.30 -23.52 41.77
CA GLY A 204 -83.27 -24.38 42.48
C GLY A 204 -84.76 -24.10 42.24
N ILE A 205 -85.14 -23.75 40.99
CA ILE A 205 -86.55 -23.69 40.51
C ILE A 205 -87.52 -22.91 41.43
N ASN A 206 -87.12 -21.73 41.91
CA ASN A 206 -88.07 -20.77 42.46
C ASN A 206 -88.94 -20.19 41.33
N GLN A 207 -90.17 -20.69 41.20
CA GLN A 207 -91.07 -20.51 40.03
C GLN A 207 -91.53 -19.06 39.74
N SER A 208 -91.00 -18.07 40.45
CA SER A 208 -91.38 -16.67 40.39
C SER A 208 -90.46 -15.79 39.54
N TYR A 209 -89.26 -16.26 39.13
CA TYR A 209 -88.32 -15.49 38.32
C TYR A 209 -87.59 -16.37 37.30
N LEU A 210 -87.41 -15.87 36.08
CA LEU A 210 -86.49 -16.47 35.10
C LEU A 210 -85.11 -15.83 35.26
N ILE A 211 -84.06 -16.64 35.37
CA ILE A 211 -82.68 -16.18 35.57
C ILE A 211 -81.84 -16.74 34.43
N ASN A 212 -81.36 -15.86 33.55
CA ASN A 212 -80.55 -16.23 32.40
C ASN A 212 -79.13 -15.71 32.58
N GLU A 213 -78.16 -16.51 32.16
CA GLU A 213 -76.78 -16.09 31.94
C GLU A 213 -76.63 -15.40 30.58
N GLY A 214 -75.90 -14.29 30.55
CA GLY A 214 -75.27 -13.77 29.34
C GLY A 214 -73.77 -14.13 29.31
N ASN A 215 -73.12 -13.86 28.19
CA ASN A 215 -71.74 -14.25 27.93
C ASN A 215 -70.77 -13.75 29.02
N ALA A 216 -70.02 -14.68 29.61
CA ALA A 216 -68.90 -14.40 30.49
C ALA A 216 -67.81 -13.56 29.80
N THR A 217 -67.13 -12.72 30.58
CA THR A 217 -65.92 -12.00 30.14
C THR A 217 -64.82 -12.12 31.19
N ALA A 218 -63.58 -12.31 30.76
CA ALA A 218 -62.43 -12.43 31.65
C ALA A 218 -61.55 -11.19 31.60
N ASN A 219 -60.91 -10.87 32.72
CA ASN A 219 -59.78 -9.94 32.79
C ASN A 219 -58.65 -10.62 33.55
N VAL A 220 -57.48 -10.78 32.93
CA VAL A 220 -56.31 -11.46 33.50
C VAL A 220 -55.23 -10.43 33.84
N THR A 221 -54.67 -10.53 35.04
CA THR A 221 -53.56 -9.69 35.51
C THR A 221 -52.34 -10.55 35.84
N PHE A 222 -51.17 -10.15 35.33
CA PHE A 222 -49.90 -10.81 35.60
C PHE A 222 -49.15 -10.10 36.74
N SER A 223 -49.18 -10.68 37.93
CA SER A 223 -48.32 -10.31 39.05
C SER A 223 -46.92 -10.93 38.88
N ASN A 224 -45.99 -10.61 39.78
CA ASN A 224 -44.67 -11.24 39.78
C ASN A 224 -44.69 -12.67 40.37
N THR A 225 -45.72 -13.02 41.14
CA THR A 225 -45.81 -14.27 41.93
C THR A 225 -47.10 -15.06 41.69
N ASP A 226 -48.06 -14.49 40.98
CA ASP A 226 -49.35 -15.09 40.66
C ASP A 226 -49.97 -14.50 39.38
N ILE A 227 -50.89 -15.26 38.79
CA ILE A 227 -51.77 -14.81 37.72
C ILE A 227 -53.18 -14.76 38.30
N THR A 228 -53.87 -13.63 38.18
CA THR A 228 -55.23 -13.45 38.71
C THR A 228 -56.21 -13.27 37.57
N ALA A 229 -57.28 -14.07 37.56
CA ALA A 229 -58.40 -13.95 36.63
C ALA A 229 -59.65 -13.44 37.37
N ALA A 230 -60.19 -12.33 36.91
CA ALA A 230 -61.50 -11.81 37.30
C ALA A 230 -62.51 -12.12 36.20
N ILE A 231 -63.46 -13.02 36.47
CA ILE A 231 -64.54 -13.39 35.55
C ILE A 231 -65.78 -12.56 35.89
N ASN A 232 -66.24 -11.78 34.91
CA ASN A 232 -67.42 -10.94 35.00
C ASN A 232 -68.58 -11.62 34.25
N PHE A 233 -69.58 -12.09 34.99
CA PHE A 233 -70.81 -12.68 34.46
C PHE A 233 -71.95 -11.66 34.46
N PRO A 234 -72.59 -11.37 33.31
CA PRO A 234 -73.85 -10.66 33.28
C PRO A 234 -75.00 -11.64 33.60
N ILE A 235 -75.57 -11.53 34.80
CA ILE A 235 -76.77 -12.28 35.20
C ILE A 235 -77.99 -11.43 34.87
N VAL A 236 -78.97 -12.00 34.16
CA VAL A 236 -80.20 -11.34 33.71
C VAL A 236 -81.40 -11.94 34.45
N ILE A 237 -81.94 -11.22 35.42
CA ILE A 237 -83.17 -11.60 36.12
C ILE A 237 -84.37 -11.01 35.38
N SER A 238 -85.33 -11.85 35.01
CA SER A 238 -86.57 -11.48 34.30
C SER A 238 -87.79 -11.80 35.19
N PRO A 239 -88.34 -10.82 35.92
CA PRO A 239 -89.56 -11.00 36.69
C PRO A 239 -90.81 -11.10 35.80
N PRO A 240 -91.93 -11.71 36.27
CA PRO A 240 -93.09 -12.02 35.42
C PRO A 240 -93.90 -10.80 34.96
N ALA A 241 -93.60 -9.60 35.48
CA ALA A 241 -94.37 -8.38 35.27
C ALA A 241 -93.53 -7.10 35.15
N SER A 242 -92.22 -7.19 34.90
CA SER A 242 -91.34 -6.03 34.72
C SER A 242 -90.27 -6.29 33.65
N GLN A 243 -89.50 -5.27 33.29
CA GLN A 243 -88.38 -5.43 32.35
C GLN A 243 -87.25 -6.26 32.99
N PRO A 244 -86.48 -7.03 32.19
CA PRO A 244 -85.30 -7.74 32.67
C PRO A 244 -84.26 -6.80 33.28
N VAL A 245 -83.68 -7.21 34.40
CA VAL A 245 -82.63 -6.47 35.11
C VAL A 245 -81.32 -7.26 35.00
N THR A 246 -80.34 -6.67 34.33
CA THR A 246 -78.97 -7.21 34.28
C THR A 246 -78.14 -6.67 35.44
N ARG A 247 -77.31 -7.52 36.04
CA ARG A 247 -76.18 -7.14 36.91
C ARG A 247 -74.93 -7.86 36.46
N LEU A 248 -73.79 -7.19 36.56
CA LEU A 248 -72.48 -7.79 36.31
C LEU A 248 -71.90 -8.25 37.66
N VAL A 249 -71.57 -9.53 37.76
CA VAL A 249 -71.00 -10.15 38.98
C VAL A 249 -69.57 -10.58 38.68
N SER A 250 -68.62 -10.11 39.49
CA SER A 250 -67.20 -10.51 39.38
C SER A 250 -66.88 -11.68 40.33
N PHE A 251 -66.20 -12.69 39.81
CA PHE A 251 -65.64 -13.81 40.54
C PHE A 251 -64.14 -13.90 40.27
N GLU A 252 -63.33 -13.79 41.31
CA GLU A 252 -61.87 -13.80 41.21
C GLU A 252 -61.28 -15.16 41.59
N SER A 253 -60.15 -15.50 40.98
CA SER A 253 -59.29 -16.63 41.37
C SER A 253 -57.85 -16.33 40.95
N SER A 254 -56.87 -16.81 41.70
CA SER A 254 -55.45 -16.66 41.38
C SER A 254 -54.71 -18.00 41.34
N TYR A 255 -53.65 -18.04 40.56
CA TYR A 255 -52.77 -19.20 40.37
C TYR A 255 -51.33 -18.76 40.67
N THR A 256 -50.73 -19.32 41.72
CA THR A 256 -49.38 -18.96 42.17
C THR A 256 -48.31 -19.47 41.19
N THR A 257 -47.56 -18.56 40.59
CA THR A 257 -46.50 -18.86 39.62
C THR A 257 -45.65 -17.62 39.32
N ASN A 258 -44.35 -17.80 39.08
CA ASN A 258 -43.49 -16.71 38.60
C ASN A 258 -43.55 -16.52 37.07
N PHE A 259 -44.55 -17.09 36.38
CA PHE A 259 -44.71 -17.09 34.91
C PHE A 259 -44.36 -15.77 34.21
N LYS A 260 -44.75 -14.61 34.77
CA LYS A 260 -44.41 -13.29 34.22
C LYS A 260 -42.91 -13.06 34.08
N GLN A 261 -42.13 -13.50 35.07
CA GLN A 261 -40.67 -13.41 35.09
C GLN A 261 -40.06 -14.40 34.09
N MET A 262 -40.57 -15.65 34.07
CA MET A 262 -40.16 -16.68 33.10
C MET A 262 -40.40 -16.22 31.66
N TYR A 263 -41.53 -15.54 31.40
CA TYR A 263 -41.87 -15.03 30.09
C TYR A 263 -41.02 -13.81 29.68
N GLY A 264 -40.68 -12.95 30.63
CA GLY A 264 -39.66 -11.91 30.43
C GLY A 264 -38.31 -12.52 30.05
N LEU A 265 -37.86 -13.52 30.81
CA LEU A 265 -36.62 -14.27 30.58
C LEU A 265 -36.58 -14.93 29.19
N ALA A 266 -37.65 -15.63 28.80
CA ALA A 266 -37.78 -16.24 27.47
C ALA A 266 -37.71 -15.20 26.35
N ARG A 267 -38.42 -14.07 26.51
CA ARG A 267 -38.47 -13.00 25.50
C ARG A 267 -37.15 -12.22 25.39
N GLU A 268 -36.43 -12.02 26.49
CA GLU A 268 -35.09 -11.42 26.47
C GLU A 268 -34.06 -12.38 25.85
N ALA A 269 -34.14 -13.68 26.15
CA ALA A 269 -33.28 -14.69 25.54
C ALA A 269 -33.49 -14.79 24.01
N VAL A 270 -34.74 -14.94 23.55
CA VAL A 270 -35.11 -14.99 22.13
C VAL A 270 -34.69 -13.73 21.37
N VAL A 271 -34.85 -12.53 21.96
CA VAL A 271 -34.43 -11.28 21.31
C VAL A 271 -32.91 -11.12 21.31
N SER A 272 -32.20 -11.60 22.33
CA SER A 272 -30.73 -11.60 22.35
C SER A 272 -30.15 -12.50 21.27
N ASP A 273 -30.69 -13.72 21.16
CA ASP A 273 -30.27 -14.78 20.23
C ASP A 273 -30.47 -14.35 18.77
N VAL A 274 -31.69 -13.95 18.42
CA VAL A 274 -32.01 -13.40 17.08
C VAL A 274 -31.18 -12.16 16.74
N SER A 275 -30.61 -11.44 17.71
CA SER A 275 -29.79 -10.25 17.42
C SER A 275 -28.29 -10.51 17.20
N SER A 276 -27.77 -11.70 17.50
CA SER A 276 -26.33 -12.00 17.38
C SER A 276 -26.00 -13.50 17.43
N PRO A 277 -25.30 -14.07 16.43
CA PRO A 277 -24.99 -15.50 16.36
C PRO A 277 -23.97 -15.93 17.43
N THR A 278 -23.21 -14.98 17.98
CA THR A 278 -22.30 -15.20 19.11
C THR A 278 -23.01 -15.17 20.47
N ALA A 279 -24.34 -14.98 20.51
CA ALA A 279 -25.13 -14.88 21.74
C ALA A 279 -26.33 -15.84 21.81
N PRO A 280 -26.16 -17.15 21.50
CA PRO A 280 -27.24 -18.14 21.57
C PRO A 280 -27.87 -18.21 22.96
N ILE A 281 -29.09 -18.74 23.04
CA ILE A 281 -29.86 -18.87 24.29
C ILE A 281 -29.05 -19.55 25.42
N SER A 282 -28.19 -20.51 25.12
CA SER A 282 -27.26 -21.16 26.06
C SER A 282 -26.31 -20.17 26.78
N ASN A 283 -25.69 -19.26 26.03
CA ASN A 283 -24.80 -18.23 26.53
C ASN A 283 -25.57 -17.16 27.32
N PHE A 284 -26.84 -16.94 26.99
CA PHE A 284 -27.73 -16.12 27.82
C PHE A 284 -27.95 -16.75 29.22
N ILE A 285 -28.02 -18.09 29.36
CA ILE A 285 -28.09 -18.77 30.67
C ILE A 285 -26.87 -18.40 31.54
N TRP A 286 -25.66 -18.44 30.97
CA TRP A 286 -24.42 -18.08 31.66
C TRP A 286 -24.36 -16.59 32.02
N LYS A 287 -24.82 -15.72 31.12
CA LYS A 287 -24.86 -14.27 31.34
C LYS A 287 -25.83 -13.91 32.47
N PHE A 288 -26.99 -14.57 32.53
CA PHE A 288 -28.01 -14.31 33.56
C PHE A 288 -27.54 -14.68 34.97
N LYS A 289 -26.80 -15.79 35.12
CA LYS A 289 -26.15 -16.19 36.40
C LYS A 289 -25.17 -15.13 36.93
N ASN A 290 -24.54 -14.35 36.05
CA ASN A 290 -23.56 -13.33 36.42
C ASN A 290 -24.17 -11.93 36.61
N LEU A 291 -25.23 -11.56 35.88
CA LEU A 291 -25.90 -10.23 35.94
C LEU A 291 -26.75 -9.98 37.21
N THR A 292 -26.32 -10.51 38.37
CA THR A 292 -27.09 -10.60 39.61
C THR A 292 -27.22 -9.29 40.43
N ASN A 293 -27.19 -8.14 39.75
CA ASN A 293 -27.78 -6.88 40.24
C ASN A 293 -29.30 -6.81 39.95
N ILE A 294 -29.84 -7.71 39.12
CA ILE A 294 -31.29 -7.93 39.02
C ILE A 294 -31.77 -8.75 40.22
N ARG A 295 -32.96 -8.45 40.75
CA ARG A 295 -33.44 -8.76 42.12
C ARG A 295 -33.85 -10.23 42.37
N PHE A 296 -33.16 -11.20 41.76
CA PHE A 296 -33.55 -12.62 41.77
C PHE A 296 -32.67 -13.54 42.63
N LYS A 297 -31.64 -13.01 43.30
CA LYS A 297 -30.90 -13.76 44.33
C LYS A 297 -31.78 -13.99 45.58
N ASN A 298 -32.40 -15.16 45.65
CA ASN A 298 -32.95 -15.70 46.89
C ASN A 298 -31.80 -15.89 47.92
N THR A 299 -32.09 -15.75 49.22
CA THR A 299 -31.10 -15.78 50.31
C THR A 299 -30.38 -17.13 50.46
N ALA A 300 -30.83 -18.17 49.74
CA ALA A 300 -30.21 -19.49 49.66
C ALA A 300 -29.17 -19.65 48.52
N ASN A 301 -28.84 -18.61 47.76
CA ASN A 301 -27.83 -18.63 46.67
C ASN A 301 -28.11 -19.67 45.55
N ARG A 302 -29.40 -19.98 45.29
CA ARG A 302 -29.84 -20.84 44.18
C ARG A 302 -30.51 -20.01 43.09
N ASP A 303 -30.28 -20.38 41.84
CA ASP A 303 -31.02 -19.86 40.69
C ASP A 303 -32.51 -20.25 40.82
N PRO A 304 -33.46 -19.33 40.60
CA PRO A 304 -34.89 -19.63 40.69
C PRO A 304 -35.44 -20.40 39.46
N TYR A 305 -34.69 -20.42 38.35
CA TYR A 305 -35.10 -21.06 37.11
C TYR A 305 -34.01 -22.02 36.60
N ALA A 306 -34.43 -23.19 36.10
CA ALA A 306 -33.59 -24.00 35.22
C ALA A 306 -34.00 -23.71 33.77
N ILE A 307 -33.03 -23.42 32.90
CA ILE A 307 -33.23 -23.43 31.46
C ILE A 307 -32.59 -24.72 30.93
N VAL A 308 -33.35 -25.49 30.17
CA VAL A 308 -32.95 -26.75 29.56
C VAL A 308 -33.17 -26.63 28.06
N LYS A 309 -32.08 -26.73 27.29
CA LYS A 309 -32.13 -27.05 25.86
C LYS A 309 -32.30 -28.57 25.73
N GLN A 310 -33.11 -29.01 24.79
CA GLN A 310 -33.16 -30.38 24.32
C GLN A 310 -32.97 -30.31 22.80
N GLU A 311 -31.89 -30.91 22.32
CA GLU A 311 -31.50 -30.90 20.91
C GLU A 311 -32.33 -31.89 20.06
N ASP A 312 -32.32 -31.68 18.74
CA ASP A 312 -32.88 -32.55 17.69
C ASP A 312 -34.34 -33.03 17.92
N VAL A 313 -35.22 -32.20 18.51
CA VAL A 313 -36.58 -32.65 18.85
C VAL A 313 -37.48 -32.84 17.63
N SER A 314 -37.18 -32.14 16.54
CA SER A 314 -37.86 -32.21 15.25
C SER A 314 -36.82 -32.01 14.14
N PHE A 315 -36.20 -33.12 13.72
CA PHE A 315 -35.02 -33.17 12.84
C PHE A 315 -33.79 -32.49 13.44
N PHE A 316 -33.77 -31.16 13.41
CA PHE A 316 -32.72 -30.28 13.95
C PHE A 316 -33.32 -29.07 14.73
N ASP A 317 -34.66 -29.00 14.85
CA ASP A 317 -35.33 -27.97 15.64
C ASP A 317 -35.15 -28.26 17.16
N ASP A 318 -34.80 -27.24 17.96
CA ASP A 318 -34.51 -27.33 19.40
C ASP A 318 -35.72 -27.05 20.30
N LEU A 319 -35.87 -27.75 21.44
CA LEU A 319 -36.85 -27.41 22.47
C LEU A 319 -36.19 -26.71 23.67
N ILE A 320 -36.51 -25.42 23.87
CA ILE A 320 -36.14 -24.67 25.08
C ILE A 320 -37.23 -24.82 26.14
N ARG A 321 -36.85 -25.24 27.35
CA ARG A 321 -37.73 -25.40 28.51
C ARG A 321 -37.20 -24.60 29.70
N ILE A 322 -37.97 -23.62 30.17
CA ILE A 322 -37.72 -22.83 31.39
C ILE A 322 -38.62 -23.38 32.50
N VAL A 323 -38.01 -23.90 33.57
CA VAL A 323 -38.68 -24.54 34.71
C VAL A 323 -38.54 -23.68 35.97
N ASP A 324 -39.64 -23.41 36.67
CA ASP A 324 -39.63 -22.72 37.96
C ASP A 324 -39.21 -23.67 39.09
N LEU A 325 -38.03 -23.43 39.67
CA LEU A 325 -37.47 -24.22 40.78
C LEU A 325 -37.96 -23.74 42.16
N THR A 326 -38.72 -22.64 42.21
CA THR A 326 -39.28 -22.06 43.44
C THR A 326 -40.75 -22.38 43.66
N ALA A 327 -41.42 -22.93 42.64
CA ALA A 327 -42.84 -23.25 42.69
C ALA A 327 -43.16 -24.32 43.76
N PRO A 328 -44.30 -24.22 44.45
CA PRO A 328 -44.73 -25.21 45.45
C PRO A 328 -44.77 -26.66 44.94
N THR A 329 -44.55 -27.61 45.86
CA THR A 329 -44.60 -29.04 45.56
C THR A 329 -45.95 -29.45 44.97
N GLY A 330 -45.97 -29.77 43.68
CA GLY A 330 -47.17 -30.14 42.91
C GLY A 330 -47.59 -29.12 41.85
N THR A 331 -47.09 -27.88 41.88
CA THR A 331 -47.40 -26.83 40.89
C THR A 331 -46.20 -26.55 39.98
N GLU A 332 -45.76 -27.55 39.21
CA GLU A 332 -44.68 -27.41 38.23
C GLU A 332 -45.11 -26.45 37.09
N THR A 333 -44.56 -25.23 37.09
CA THR A 333 -44.66 -24.30 35.95
C THR A 333 -43.49 -24.52 35.01
N VAL A 334 -43.78 -24.79 33.73
CA VAL A 334 -42.78 -24.86 32.65
C VAL A 334 -43.23 -23.97 31.51
N LEU A 335 -42.41 -22.98 31.15
CA LEU A 335 -42.55 -22.25 29.89
C LEU A 335 -41.65 -22.92 28.85
N GLN A 336 -42.19 -23.42 27.74
CA GLN A 336 -41.37 -24.03 26.68
C GLN A 336 -41.81 -23.59 25.28
N PHE A 337 -40.84 -23.50 24.38
CA PHE A 337 -40.98 -23.07 22.98
C PHE A 337 -39.88 -23.71 22.13
N VAL A 338 -40.09 -23.79 20.82
CA VAL A 338 -39.14 -24.42 19.89
C VAL A 338 -38.31 -23.36 19.13
N LEU A 339 -37.05 -23.65 18.83
CA LEU A 339 -36.24 -22.91 17.86
C LEU A 339 -36.28 -23.67 16.54
N GLU A 340 -36.56 -22.97 15.44
CA GLU A 340 -36.40 -23.56 14.11
C GLU A 340 -34.95 -23.45 13.67
N ASN A 341 -34.36 -24.56 13.21
CA ASN A 341 -32.96 -24.57 12.77
C ASN A 341 -32.71 -23.52 11.65
N ARG A 342 -31.66 -22.72 11.81
CA ARG A 342 -31.26 -21.62 10.93
C ARG A 342 -29.98 -21.97 10.17
N PRO A 343 -29.67 -21.27 9.06
CA PRO A 343 -28.37 -21.39 8.43
C PRO A 343 -27.26 -20.87 9.35
N PRO A 344 -26.03 -21.40 9.22
CA PRO A 344 -24.86 -20.82 9.85
C PRO A 344 -24.52 -19.45 9.24
N VAL A 345 -23.60 -18.73 9.88
CA VAL A 345 -23.12 -17.41 9.46
C VAL A 345 -21.61 -17.47 9.25
N LEU A 346 -21.14 -17.30 8.01
CA LEU A 346 -19.72 -17.16 7.73
C LEU A 346 -19.30 -15.70 7.97
N ASN A 347 -18.42 -15.46 8.93
CA ASN A 347 -17.79 -14.15 9.12
C ASN A 347 -16.96 -13.80 7.88
N GLN A 348 -16.98 -12.53 7.49
CA GLN A 348 -16.22 -12.02 6.36
C GLN A 348 -14.74 -12.41 6.49
N ILE A 349 -14.22 -12.97 5.40
CA ILE A 349 -12.79 -13.20 5.19
C ILE A 349 -12.17 -11.83 4.85
N ASP A 350 -11.91 -11.01 5.88
CA ASP A 350 -11.45 -9.62 5.78
C ASP A 350 -9.91 -9.58 5.59
N PRO A 351 -9.33 -8.66 4.79
CA PRO A 351 -8.03 -8.91 4.13
C PRO A 351 -6.76 -8.88 5.00
N TYR A 352 -6.88 -8.66 6.32
CA TYR A 352 -5.79 -8.22 7.19
C TYR A 352 -4.89 -9.37 7.70
N GLY A 353 -4.34 -10.13 6.75
CA GLY A 353 -2.98 -10.64 6.89
C GLY A 353 -1.96 -9.50 7.00
N PRO A 354 -0.65 -9.79 7.06
CA PRO A 354 0.36 -8.79 7.42
C PRO A 354 0.49 -7.61 6.44
N TYR A 355 0.03 -7.76 5.19
CA TYR A 355 0.17 -6.74 4.15
C TYR A 355 -0.56 -5.43 4.57
N PRO A 356 0.15 -4.30 4.70
CA PRO A 356 -0.42 -3.08 5.26
C PRO A 356 -1.47 -2.47 4.32
N ALA A 357 -2.38 -1.67 4.89
CA ALA A 357 -3.53 -1.06 4.21
C ALA A 357 -3.21 0.00 3.13
N VAL A 358 -1.98 0.02 2.59
CA VAL A 358 -1.54 0.86 1.46
C VAL A 358 -1.96 0.22 0.12
N VAL A 359 -3.16 -0.36 0.08
CA VAL A 359 -3.78 -0.86 -1.15
C VAL A 359 -4.15 0.36 -2.00
N ALA A 360 -3.29 0.68 -2.96
CA ALA A 360 -3.40 1.89 -3.77
C ALA A 360 -4.78 2.06 -4.42
N GLU A 361 -5.24 3.30 -4.54
CA GLU A 361 -6.58 3.66 -5.05
C GLU A 361 -6.89 3.00 -6.41
N GLY A 362 -7.53 1.83 -6.34
CA GLY A 362 -7.78 0.95 -7.46
C GLY A 362 -8.07 -0.48 -7.02
N CYS A 363 -7.21 -1.10 -6.20
CA CYS A 363 -7.24 -2.56 -5.98
C CYS A 363 -8.26 -3.06 -4.93
N GLN A 364 -9.33 -2.29 -4.72
CA GLN A 364 -10.53 -2.68 -3.94
C GLN A 364 -11.37 -3.78 -4.64
N GLN A 365 -10.91 -4.30 -5.78
CA GLN A 365 -11.52 -5.42 -6.52
C GLN A 365 -10.99 -6.80 -6.09
N PHE A 366 -10.18 -6.89 -5.04
CA PHE A 366 -9.69 -8.14 -4.46
C PHE A 366 -9.98 -8.17 -2.97
N ASP A 367 -10.26 -9.36 -2.45
CA ASP A 367 -10.59 -9.61 -1.03
C ASP A 367 -9.35 -10.08 -0.25
N LEU A 368 -8.33 -10.58 -0.95
CA LEU A 368 -7.04 -10.97 -0.39
C LEU A 368 -5.91 -10.61 -1.36
N ILE A 369 -4.74 -10.29 -0.81
CA ILE A 369 -3.48 -10.13 -1.56
C ILE A 369 -2.40 -10.97 -0.85
N ALA A 370 -1.65 -11.75 -1.62
CA ALA A 370 -0.45 -12.45 -1.17
C ALA A 370 0.65 -12.39 -2.25
N VAL A 371 1.83 -12.94 -1.99
CA VAL A 371 2.97 -12.89 -2.91
C VAL A 371 3.54 -14.28 -3.17
N GLU A 372 4.24 -14.45 -4.30
CA GLU A 372 4.90 -15.73 -4.60
C GLU A 372 5.96 -16.15 -3.55
N ASN A 373 6.21 -17.45 -3.47
CA ASN A 373 7.16 -18.10 -2.55
C ASN A 373 6.82 -17.96 -1.06
N GLN A 374 5.61 -17.49 -0.72
CA GLN A 374 5.07 -17.48 0.63
C GLN A 374 3.96 -18.53 0.83
N LEU A 375 3.65 -18.81 2.09
CA LEU A 375 2.55 -19.69 2.50
C LEU A 375 1.29 -18.85 2.77
N LEU A 376 0.40 -18.78 1.78
CA LEU A 376 -0.95 -18.25 2.00
C LEU A 376 -1.68 -19.18 2.97
N THR A 377 -2.30 -18.64 4.02
CA THR A 377 -3.08 -19.39 5.00
C THR A 377 -4.41 -18.70 5.22
N LEU A 378 -5.48 -19.47 5.18
CA LEU A 378 -6.84 -19.00 5.41
C LEU A 378 -7.39 -19.67 6.66
N GLU A 379 -7.94 -18.86 7.56
CA GLU A 379 -8.59 -19.26 8.81
C GLU A 379 -10.00 -18.65 8.82
N PRO A 380 -10.95 -19.22 8.05
CA PRO A 380 -12.32 -18.76 8.03
C PRO A 380 -12.97 -18.98 9.40
N LEU A 381 -13.90 -18.11 9.75
CA LEU A 381 -14.61 -18.17 11.03
C LEU A 381 -16.10 -18.15 10.75
N ALA A 382 -16.83 -19.14 11.25
CA ALA A 382 -18.28 -19.19 11.19
C ALA A 382 -18.90 -19.37 12.57
N PHE A 383 -20.18 -19.05 12.67
CA PHE A 383 -20.98 -19.23 13.87
C PHE A 383 -22.31 -19.89 13.50
N ASP A 384 -22.69 -20.89 14.27
CA ASP A 384 -24.04 -21.42 14.25
C ASP A 384 -24.89 -20.74 15.32
N THR A 385 -26.14 -20.38 14.99
CA THR A 385 -27.05 -19.71 15.92
C THR A 385 -27.79 -20.67 16.86
N ASP A 386 -27.92 -21.92 16.44
CA ASP A 386 -28.58 -23.01 17.16
C ASP A 386 -27.55 -23.98 17.78
N GLU A 387 -26.26 -23.62 17.67
CA GLU A 387 -25.08 -24.30 18.24
C GLU A 387 -24.74 -25.65 17.60
N ASP A 388 -25.14 -25.85 16.35
CA ASP A 388 -24.89 -27.10 15.64
C ASP A 388 -23.41 -27.27 15.22
N GLU A 389 -22.97 -28.51 14.95
CA GLU A 389 -21.59 -28.77 14.53
C GLU A 389 -21.41 -28.40 13.05
N LEU A 390 -20.46 -27.49 12.78
CA LEU A 390 -20.23 -26.93 11.45
C LEU A 390 -19.17 -27.69 10.65
N THR A 391 -19.40 -27.78 9.34
CA THR A 391 -18.50 -28.40 8.37
C THR A 391 -18.04 -27.40 7.31
N TYR A 392 -16.74 -27.32 7.06
CA TYR A 392 -16.15 -26.42 6.06
C TYR A 392 -15.79 -27.14 4.76
N SER A 393 -15.96 -26.45 3.62
CA SER A 393 -15.54 -26.93 2.30
C SER A 393 -15.04 -25.78 1.42
N TYR A 394 -14.06 -26.08 0.57
CA TYR A 394 -13.45 -25.14 -0.38
C TYR A 394 -13.78 -25.62 -1.81
N SER A 395 -13.83 -24.71 -2.79
CA SER A 395 -13.98 -25.04 -4.22
C SER A 395 -13.42 -23.91 -5.10
N GLY A 396 -13.00 -24.21 -6.33
CA GLY A 396 -12.27 -23.30 -7.20
C GLY A 396 -10.75 -23.46 -7.17
N TRP A 397 -10.03 -22.34 -7.16
CA TRP A 397 -8.58 -22.26 -7.31
C TRP A 397 -7.79 -23.05 -6.24
N LEU A 398 -6.78 -23.80 -6.71
CA LEU A 398 -5.91 -24.73 -5.95
C LEU A 398 -6.60 -25.90 -5.23
N GLU A 399 -7.93 -25.97 -5.24
CA GLU A 399 -8.71 -27.13 -4.76
C GLU A 399 -9.14 -28.00 -5.95
N GLU A 400 -9.90 -27.44 -6.88
CA GLU A 400 -10.45 -28.18 -8.04
C GLU A 400 -9.57 -28.04 -9.30
N TYR A 401 -8.97 -26.85 -9.50
CA TYR A 401 -8.14 -26.54 -10.65
C TYR A 401 -6.95 -25.65 -10.29
N ASN A 402 -5.89 -25.76 -11.09
CA ASN A 402 -4.84 -24.75 -11.17
C ASN A 402 -5.13 -23.90 -12.41
N GLU A 403 -4.94 -22.59 -12.32
CA GLU A 403 -5.00 -21.68 -13.48
C GLU A 403 -3.72 -20.84 -13.51
N THR A 404 -3.19 -20.62 -14.71
CA THR A 404 -2.02 -19.75 -14.91
C THR A 404 -2.42 -18.60 -15.80
N VAL A 405 -2.13 -17.36 -15.38
CA VAL A 405 -2.33 -16.18 -16.23
C VAL A 405 -1.31 -16.20 -17.36
N GLY A 406 -1.77 -16.01 -18.60
CA GLY A 406 -0.89 -16.00 -19.77
C GLY A 406 -0.07 -14.71 -19.88
N ASN A 407 1.14 -14.79 -20.43
CA ASN A 407 2.12 -13.70 -20.56
C ASN A 407 1.68 -12.50 -21.47
N GLU A 408 0.39 -12.31 -21.75
CA GLU A 408 -0.13 -11.13 -22.46
C GLU A 408 -0.18 -9.93 -21.49
N VAL A 409 0.99 -9.31 -21.29
CA VAL A 409 1.31 -8.04 -20.56
C VAL A 409 0.16 -7.46 -19.73
N ILE A 410 0.22 -7.68 -18.41
CA ILE A 410 -0.54 -6.89 -17.44
C ILE A 410 0.07 -5.48 -17.43
N ASP A 411 -0.70 -4.46 -17.86
CA ASP A 411 -0.28 -3.05 -17.75
C ASP A 411 -0.45 -2.60 -16.28
N PRO A 412 0.63 -2.39 -15.51
CA PRO A 412 0.52 -2.21 -14.06
C PRO A 412 0.08 -0.80 -13.67
N ILE A 413 0.32 0.18 -14.54
CA ILE A 413 -0.02 1.58 -14.30
C ILE A 413 -1.47 1.86 -14.73
N SER A 414 -2.06 0.98 -15.56
CA SER A 414 -3.51 0.83 -15.71
C SER A 414 -4.16 0.18 -14.46
N LYS A 415 -4.00 0.84 -13.30
CA LYS A 415 -4.63 0.57 -11.98
C LYS A 415 -5.84 -0.36 -12.06
N CYS A 416 -5.82 -1.50 -11.34
CA CYS A 416 -6.89 -2.45 -10.91
C CYS A 416 -8.40 -2.17 -11.22
N VAL A 417 -8.74 -1.52 -12.33
CA VAL A 417 -10.00 -0.83 -12.63
C VAL A 417 -10.05 -0.55 -14.14
N LYS A 418 -10.07 -1.62 -14.96
CA LYS A 418 -10.99 -1.79 -16.11
C LYS A 418 -10.67 -3.07 -16.87
N SER A 419 -11.70 -3.90 -17.05
CA SER A 419 -11.71 -5.07 -17.93
C SER A 419 -10.55 -6.07 -17.73
N TYR A 420 -10.53 -6.73 -16.56
CA TYR A 420 -10.35 -8.19 -16.56
C TYR A 420 -11.57 -8.86 -17.23
N ALA A 421 -11.78 -8.56 -18.51
CA ALA A 421 -12.90 -9.04 -19.31
C ALA A 421 -12.42 -10.25 -20.12
N SER A 422 -12.58 -11.45 -19.55
CA SER A 422 -12.33 -12.72 -20.24
C SER A 422 -10.94 -12.88 -20.86
N SER A 423 -9.91 -12.30 -20.24
CA SER A 423 -8.49 -12.39 -20.66
C SER A 423 -7.92 -13.80 -20.38
N LYS A 424 -8.40 -14.80 -21.15
CA LYS A 424 -7.93 -16.19 -21.23
C LYS A 424 -7.36 -16.75 -19.91
N ILE A 425 -8.24 -16.93 -18.92
CA ILE A 425 -8.00 -17.97 -17.90
C ILE A 425 -7.80 -19.28 -18.66
N THR A 426 -6.54 -19.70 -18.76
CA THR A 426 -6.16 -20.91 -19.48
C THR A 426 -6.22 -22.04 -18.48
N TYR A 427 -7.44 -22.55 -18.27
CA TYR A 427 -7.67 -23.81 -17.59
C TYR A 427 -6.76 -24.88 -18.22
N ASP A 428 -6.11 -25.70 -17.41
CA ASP A 428 -5.26 -26.81 -17.87
C ASP A 428 -6.11 -28.10 -17.87
N PRO A 429 -6.81 -28.45 -18.96
CA PRO A 429 -7.66 -29.64 -19.01
C PRO A 429 -6.88 -30.95 -18.91
N GLU A 430 -5.54 -30.90 -19.03
CA GLU A 430 -4.67 -32.06 -18.87
C GLU A 430 -4.22 -32.26 -17.41
N LYS A 431 -4.57 -31.35 -16.47
CA LYS A 431 -4.28 -31.45 -15.03
C LYS A 431 -5.46 -31.05 -14.11
N PRO A 432 -6.58 -31.80 -14.12
CA PRO A 432 -7.58 -31.68 -13.05
C PRO A 432 -6.99 -32.05 -11.68
N GLY A 433 -7.31 -31.27 -10.65
CA GLY A 433 -7.26 -31.70 -9.24
C GLY A 433 -5.94 -32.24 -8.68
N GLN A 434 -4.84 -31.48 -8.75
CA GLN A 434 -3.88 -31.51 -7.63
C GLN A 434 -4.30 -30.45 -6.61
N ILE A 435 -5.01 -30.90 -5.57
CA ILE A 435 -5.30 -30.11 -4.38
C ILE A 435 -3.96 -29.66 -3.78
N ARG A 436 -3.75 -28.34 -3.73
CA ARG A 436 -2.56 -27.70 -3.15
C ARG A 436 -2.84 -26.97 -1.84
N TRP A 437 -4.11 -26.89 -1.44
CA TRP A 437 -4.51 -26.56 -0.08
C TRP A 437 -4.17 -27.71 0.87
N ILE A 438 -3.14 -27.49 1.69
CA ILE A 438 -2.82 -28.32 2.85
C ILE A 438 -3.84 -27.97 3.92
N LYS A 439 -4.83 -28.84 4.09
CA LYS A 439 -5.87 -28.73 5.12
C LYS A 439 -5.29 -29.09 6.49
N ASP A 440 -5.67 -28.32 7.50
CA ASP A 440 -5.36 -28.59 8.90
C ASP A 440 -5.94 -29.96 9.34
N PRO A 441 -5.34 -30.69 10.30
CA PRO A 441 -5.89 -31.96 10.79
C PRO A 441 -7.32 -31.88 11.34
N ASP A 442 -7.77 -30.67 11.71
CA ASP A 442 -9.11 -30.37 12.22
C ASP A 442 -9.91 -29.46 11.25
N PHE A 443 -9.54 -29.44 9.96
CA PHE A 443 -10.16 -28.62 8.91
C PHE A 443 -11.69 -28.75 8.82
N GLU A 444 -12.25 -29.92 9.10
CA GLU A 444 -13.70 -30.11 9.06
C GLU A 444 -14.41 -29.18 10.06
N ASN A 445 -13.81 -28.91 11.23
CA ASN A 445 -14.36 -28.06 12.28
C ASN A 445 -13.84 -26.61 12.26
N ASN A 446 -12.64 -26.37 11.71
CA ASN A 446 -11.96 -25.06 11.77
C ASN A 446 -11.72 -24.38 10.40
N GLY A 447 -12.00 -25.07 9.30
CA GLY A 447 -11.87 -24.58 7.92
C GLY A 447 -10.47 -24.13 7.50
N LYS A 448 -9.44 -24.41 8.30
CA LYS A 448 -8.08 -23.87 8.12
C LYS A 448 -7.31 -24.60 7.04
N ALA A 449 -6.85 -23.86 6.03
CA ALA A 449 -6.01 -24.41 4.97
C ALA A 449 -4.87 -23.46 4.58
N SER A 450 -3.75 -24.04 4.16
CA SER A 450 -2.57 -23.29 3.69
C SER A 450 -2.11 -23.78 2.32
N ALA A 451 -1.75 -22.87 1.43
CA ALA A 451 -1.18 -23.17 0.11
C ALA A 451 0.17 -22.46 -0.06
N PHE A 452 1.19 -23.19 -0.52
CA PHE A 452 2.47 -22.59 -0.89
C PHE A 452 2.38 -22.04 -2.32
N ILE A 453 2.55 -20.72 -2.44
CA ILE A 453 2.37 -19.96 -3.66
C ILE A 453 3.69 -19.91 -4.46
N THR A 454 3.62 -19.98 -5.78
CA THR A 454 4.78 -20.02 -6.69
C THR A 454 4.61 -19.04 -7.85
N THR A 455 5.67 -18.84 -8.63
CA THR A 455 5.68 -17.97 -9.83
C THR A 455 4.65 -18.35 -10.92
N LYS A 456 4.04 -19.55 -10.84
CA LYS A 456 2.96 -19.97 -11.74
C LYS A 456 1.58 -19.48 -11.30
N ASP A 457 1.47 -19.14 -10.03
CA ASP A 457 0.24 -18.77 -9.34
C ASP A 457 0.08 -17.26 -9.24
N ILE A 458 0.83 -16.48 -10.03
CA ILE A 458 0.77 -15.01 -10.06
C ILE A 458 -0.45 -14.56 -10.87
N GLY A 459 -1.17 -13.57 -10.33
CA GLY A 459 -2.35 -12.95 -10.94
C GLY A 459 -3.63 -13.10 -10.10
N PRO A 460 -4.79 -12.73 -10.67
CA PRO A 460 -6.08 -12.82 -9.99
C PRO A 460 -6.69 -14.23 -10.06
N HIS A 461 -7.22 -14.66 -8.93
CA HIS A 461 -7.80 -15.99 -8.70
C HIS A 461 -9.13 -15.91 -7.95
N ASN A 462 -9.98 -16.93 -8.11
CA ASN A 462 -11.27 -17.01 -7.44
C ASN A 462 -11.42 -18.35 -6.69
N MET A 463 -11.87 -18.28 -5.44
CA MET A 463 -12.17 -19.44 -4.63
C MET A 463 -13.45 -19.22 -3.83
N ARG A 464 -14.23 -20.28 -3.61
CA ARG A 464 -15.37 -20.28 -2.72
C ARG A 464 -15.04 -21.03 -1.45
N ILE A 465 -15.34 -20.41 -0.31
CA ILE A 465 -15.36 -21.06 1.00
C ILE A 465 -16.82 -21.15 1.44
N THR A 466 -17.25 -22.36 1.78
CA THR A 466 -18.62 -22.70 2.20
C THR A 466 -18.57 -23.34 3.59
N VAL A 467 -19.49 -22.97 4.46
CA VAL A 467 -19.72 -23.62 5.76
C VAL A 467 -21.16 -24.12 5.84
N CYS A 468 -21.37 -25.33 6.34
CA CYS A 468 -22.67 -25.99 6.43
C CYS A 468 -22.95 -26.54 7.83
N ASP A 469 -24.22 -26.50 8.25
CA ASP A 469 -24.74 -27.25 9.41
C ASP A 469 -24.95 -28.75 9.06
N LYS A 470 -25.51 -29.54 10.01
CA LYS A 470 -25.85 -30.95 9.78
C LYS A 470 -27.05 -31.14 8.84
N GLN A 471 -27.89 -30.12 8.67
CA GLN A 471 -29.05 -30.15 7.78
C GLN A 471 -28.68 -29.85 6.31
N ASN A 472 -27.47 -29.35 6.04
CA ASN A 472 -27.01 -28.78 4.77
C ASN A 472 -27.68 -27.42 4.44
N TYR A 473 -28.03 -26.62 5.44
CA TYR A 473 -28.05 -25.17 5.27
C TYR A 473 -26.60 -24.66 5.30
N CYS A 474 -26.23 -23.89 4.28
CA CYS A 474 -24.85 -23.47 4.10
C CYS A 474 -24.75 -21.99 3.76
N ASP A 475 -23.83 -21.29 4.41
CA ASP A 475 -23.40 -19.95 4.01
C ASP A 475 -22.07 -20.02 3.26
N TYR A 476 -21.81 -19.09 2.34
CA TYR A 476 -20.59 -19.11 1.53
C TYR A 476 -20.15 -17.72 1.07
N GLN A 477 -18.83 -17.56 0.93
CA GLN A 477 -18.21 -16.37 0.34
C GLN A 477 -17.38 -16.76 -0.88
N ASP A 478 -17.59 -16.05 -1.98
CA ASP A 478 -16.71 -16.05 -3.16
C ASP A 478 -15.61 -15.01 -2.93
N ILE A 479 -14.38 -15.47 -2.66
CA ILE A 479 -13.21 -14.63 -2.39
C ILE A 479 -12.30 -14.51 -3.62
N ARG A 480 -11.86 -13.29 -3.90
CA ARG A 480 -10.98 -12.93 -5.02
C ARG A 480 -9.57 -12.68 -4.47
N ILE A 481 -8.63 -13.53 -4.84
CA ILE A 481 -7.25 -13.51 -4.34
C ILE A 481 -6.36 -12.95 -5.45
N LEU A 482 -5.59 -11.90 -5.16
CA LEU A 482 -4.48 -11.48 -6.03
C LEU A 482 -3.18 -12.06 -5.49
N ILE A 483 -2.44 -12.77 -6.32
CA ILE A 483 -1.04 -13.08 -6.06
C ILE A 483 -0.16 -12.10 -6.85
N ASP A 484 0.72 -11.41 -6.15
CA ASP A 484 1.73 -10.51 -6.69
C ASP A 484 3.09 -11.23 -6.83
N ASP A 485 4.00 -10.69 -7.65
CA ASP A 485 5.35 -11.25 -7.79
C ASP A 485 6.34 -10.69 -6.76
N PHE A 486 7.49 -11.37 -6.61
CA PHE A 486 8.51 -10.94 -5.65
C PHE A 486 9.59 -10.12 -6.35
N ILE A 487 9.64 -8.82 -6.04
CA ILE A 487 10.67 -7.87 -6.49
C ILE A 487 12.05 -8.46 -6.16
N LYS A 488 12.82 -8.83 -7.18
CA LYS A 488 14.22 -9.27 -7.01
C LYS A 488 15.15 -8.14 -7.36
N ILE A 489 16.16 -7.93 -6.54
CA ILE A 489 17.18 -6.90 -6.73
C ILE A 489 18.53 -7.59 -6.78
N ALA A 490 19.37 -7.22 -7.74
CA ALA A 490 20.78 -7.55 -7.77
C ALA A 490 21.59 -6.26 -7.77
N VAL A 491 22.48 -6.08 -6.78
CA VAL A 491 23.44 -4.97 -6.78
C VAL A 491 24.61 -5.36 -7.67
N GLU A 492 24.74 -4.71 -8.82
CA GLU A 492 25.81 -4.88 -9.78
C GLU A 492 26.89 -3.80 -9.59
N PRO A 493 28.09 -4.18 -9.09
CA PRO A 493 29.17 -3.25 -8.78
C PRO A 493 30.13 -3.07 -9.98
N SER A 494 30.56 -1.84 -10.26
CA SER A 494 31.37 -1.53 -11.43
C SER A 494 32.31 -0.33 -11.23
N ASN A 495 33.39 -0.27 -12.00
CA ASN A 495 34.30 0.88 -12.11
C ASN A 495 34.49 1.28 -13.58
N LYS A 496 35.18 2.41 -13.82
CA LYS A 496 35.53 2.90 -15.17
C LYS A 496 36.36 1.92 -16.01
N LEU A 497 37.07 0.98 -15.37
CA LEU A 497 37.89 -0.05 -16.03
C LEU A 497 37.08 -1.31 -16.40
N GLY A 498 35.78 -1.35 -16.10
CA GLY A 498 34.89 -2.47 -16.41
C GLY A 498 35.06 -3.68 -15.49
N THR A 499 35.72 -3.54 -14.33
CA THR A 499 35.88 -4.64 -13.36
C THR A 499 34.99 -4.45 -12.13
N ARG A 500 34.80 -5.53 -11.35
CA ARG A 500 34.12 -5.51 -10.05
C ARG A 500 35.10 -5.24 -8.87
N THR A 501 36.17 -4.49 -9.11
CA THR A 501 37.25 -4.26 -8.12
C THR A 501 37.16 -2.87 -7.52
N PHE A 502 36.82 -2.77 -6.24
CA PHE A 502 36.79 -1.50 -5.50
C PHE A 502 38.20 -1.10 -5.04
N SER A 503 38.55 0.18 -5.18
CA SER A 503 39.80 0.75 -4.65
C SER A 503 39.53 2.07 -3.94
N LEU A 504 40.51 2.53 -3.17
CA LEU A 504 40.51 3.88 -2.58
C LEU A 504 40.95 4.96 -3.58
N GLU A 505 41.05 4.68 -4.89
CA GLU A 505 41.63 5.63 -5.86
C GLU A 505 40.85 5.78 -7.16
N ASP A 506 39.86 4.92 -7.42
CA ASP A 506 39.16 4.84 -8.70
C ASP A 506 37.64 4.96 -8.47
N PRO A 507 36.91 5.76 -9.26
CA PRO A 507 35.49 6.01 -9.05
C PRO A 507 34.66 4.75 -9.32
N TYR A 508 33.65 4.55 -8.48
CA TYR A 508 32.88 3.31 -8.43
C TYR A 508 31.38 3.56 -8.51
N THR A 509 30.66 2.67 -9.19
CA THR A 509 29.20 2.76 -9.38
C THR A 509 28.56 1.42 -9.07
N PHE A 510 27.62 1.42 -8.14
CA PHE A 510 26.70 0.31 -7.90
C PHE A 510 25.38 0.59 -8.63
N THR A 511 24.85 -0.40 -9.35
CA THR A 511 23.53 -0.32 -10.00
C THR A 511 22.63 -1.41 -9.43
N ALA A 512 21.43 -1.07 -8.96
CA ALA A 512 20.47 -2.04 -8.43
C ALA A 512 19.56 -2.55 -9.56
N GLU A 513 19.96 -3.62 -10.27
CA GLU A 513 19.12 -4.24 -11.28
C GLU A 513 17.87 -4.85 -10.63
N ILE A 514 16.69 -4.38 -11.03
CA ILE A 514 15.40 -4.87 -10.54
C ILE A 514 14.82 -5.83 -11.56
N THR A 515 14.47 -7.04 -11.10
CA THR A 515 13.58 -7.97 -11.80
C THR A 515 12.24 -7.98 -11.07
N ASP A 516 11.28 -7.31 -11.67
CA ASP A 516 9.87 -7.25 -11.32
C ASP A 516 9.13 -7.48 -12.65
N ILE A 517 8.33 -8.54 -12.71
CA ILE A 517 7.81 -9.10 -13.98
C ILE A 517 6.43 -8.53 -14.29
N TYR A 518 5.63 -8.23 -13.26
CA TYR A 518 4.22 -7.88 -13.40
C TYR A 518 3.86 -6.48 -12.89
N ASN A 519 4.76 -5.79 -12.19
CA ASN A 519 4.57 -4.44 -11.66
C ASN A 519 5.78 -3.47 -11.86
N PRO A 520 6.41 -3.37 -13.05
CA PRO A 520 7.49 -2.41 -13.32
C PRO A 520 7.04 -0.94 -13.09
N GLY A 521 7.31 -0.46 -11.87
CA GLY A 521 6.75 0.78 -11.32
C GLY A 521 7.79 1.85 -11.01
N ALA A 522 7.38 2.85 -10.21
CA ALA A 522 8.30 3.85 -9.66
C ALA A 522 8.87 3.35 -8.32
N TYR A 523 10.17 3.06 -8.31
CA TYR A 523 10.91 2.56 -7.14
C TYR A 523 11.63 3.71 -6.42
N ALA A 524 11.61 3.68 -5.08
CA ALA A 524 12.50 4.47 -4.24
C ALA A 524 13.68 3.60 -3.78
N PHE A 525 14.89 4.17 -3.77
CA PHE A 525 16.12 3.46 -3.43
C PHE A 525 16.77 4.08 -2.18
N SER A 526 16.97 3.28 -1.14
CA SER A 526 17.75 3.65 0.05
C SER A 526 19.02 2.81 0.07
N TRP A 527 20.17 3.44 -0.17
CA TRP A 527 21.46 2.76 -0.23
C TRP A 527 22.21 2.88 1.09
N LYS A 528 22.65 1.75 1.67
CA LYS A 528 23.29 1.68 2.99
C LYS A 528 24.66 1.03 2.89
N ILE A 529 25.70 1.76 3.29
CA ILE A 529 27.07 1.25 3.47
C ILE A 529 27.20 0.75 4.90
N LYS A 530 27.48 -0.55 5.07
CA LYS A 530 27.65 -1.23 6.36
C LYS A 530 29.10 -1.68 6.55
N ASN A 531 29.58 -1.74 7.78
CA ASN A 531 30.81 -2.48 8.11
C ASN A 531 30.56 -4.00 8.20
N SER A 532 31.62 -4.79 8.39
CA SER A 532 31.58 -6.24 8.61
C SER A 532 30.80 -6.70 9.86
N LEU A 533 30.35 -5.78 10.72
CA LEU A 533 29.46 -6.05 11.86
C LEU A 533 27.99 -5.65 11.56
N GLY A 534 27.67 -5.32 10.30
CA GLY A 534 26.33 -4.90 9.87
C GLY A 534 25.93 -3.48 10.31
N SER A 535 26.81 -2.72 10.97
CA SER A 535 26.52 -1.36 11.40
C SER A 535 26.56 -0.40 10.21
N VAL A 536 25.47 0.33 9.96
CA VAL A 536 25.39 1.35 8.91
C VAL A 536 26.36 2.49 9.24
N LEU A 537 27.28 2.75 8.32
CA LEU A 537 28.26 3.84 8.36
C LEU A 537 27.73 5.08 7.63
N LYS A 538 26.98 4.85 6.54
CA LYS A 538 26.47 5.88 5.64
C LYS A 538 25.20 5.38 4.95
N GLU A 539 24.25 6.29 4.75
CA GLU A 539 22.94 6.06 4.14
C GLU A 539 22.70 7.15 3.08
N TYR A 540 22.04 6.79 1.98
CA TYR A 540 21.70 7.66 0.85
C TYR A 540 20.26 7.40 0.41
N GLU A 541 19.40 8.40 0.54
CA GLU A 541 18.04 8.38 0.00
C GLU A 541 18.05 8.89 -1.45
N ALA A 542 17.70 8.03 -2.40
CA ALA A 542 17.85 8.29 -3.83
C ALA A 542 16.58 7.97 -4.64
N ALA A 543 16.34 8.79 -5.66
CA ALA A 543 15.38 8.50 -6.74
C ALA A 543 16.04 7.80 -7.94
N ASP A 544 17.31 7.39 -7.82
CA ASP A 544 18.10 6.75 -8.87
C ASP A 544 18.46 5.31 -8.46
N GLN A 545 18.47 4.44 -9.47
CA GLN A 545 18.86 3.04 -9.42
C GLN A 545 20.38 2.85 -9.20
N LYS A 546 21.12 3.95 -9.02
CA LYS A 546 22.59 3.98 -8.98
C LYS A 546 23.14 4.74 -7.78
N LEU A 547 24.18 4.19 -7.17
CA LEU A 547 25.02 4.85 -6.18
C LEU A 547 26.43 5.05 -6.75
N ASN A 548 26.88 6.30 -6.85
CA ASN A 548 28.26 6.63 -7.22
C ASN A 548 29.08 6.92 -5.96
N ILE A 549 30.21 6.22 -5.80
CA ILE A 549 31.17 6.44 -4.71
C ILE A 549 32.50 6.93 -5.32
N PRO A 550 32.92 8.17 -5.06
CA PRO A 550 32.16 9.29 -4.48
C PRO A 550 31.32 10.01 -5.56
N GLU A 551 30.41 10.89 -5.14
CA GLU A 551 29.56 11.67 -6.05
C GLU A 551 30.36 12.72 -6.86
N GLU A 552 31.28 13.44 -6.22
CA GLU A 552 32.17 14.43 -6.84
C GLU A 552 33.64 14.06 -6.62
N TYR A 553 34.43 14.08 -7.70
CA TYR A 553 35.86 13.74 -7.65
C TYR A 553 36.69 14.35 -8.79
N THR A 554 37.99 14.42 -8.57
CA THR A 554 39.06 14.57 -9.56
C THR A 554 40.15 13.53 -9.27
N ILE A 555 41.03 13.25 -10.23
CA ILE A 555 42.17 12.33 -10.03
C ILE A 555 43.04 12.73 -8.81
N SER A 556 43.14 14.02 -8.50
CA SER A 556 43.89 14.52 -7.34
C SER A 556 43.20 14.17 -6.01
N ASN A 557 41.88 14.34 -5.87
CA ASN A 557 41.17 14.24 -4.59
C ASN A 557 40.34 12.97 -4.38
N ILE A 558 40.17 12.12 -5.40
CA ILE A 558 39.35 10.89 -5.39
C ILE A 558 39.51 10.06 -4.12
N LYS A 559 40.76 9.90 -3.65
CA LYS A 559 41.11 9.10 -2.47
C LYS A 559 40.60 9.70 -1.16
N GLU A 560 40.78 11.00 -0.99
CA GLU A 560 40.24 11.74 0.15
C GLU A 560 38.71 11.68 0.13
N LYS A 561 38.10 11.82 -1.05
CA LYS A 561 36.64 11.74 -1.24
C LYS A 561 36.04 10.35 -0.97
N ILE A 562 36.72 9.27 -1.35
CA ILE A 562 36.31 7.90 -0.97
C ILE A 562 36.44 7.69 0.54
N GLN A 563 37.52 8.18 1.15
CA GLN A 563 37.71 8.05 2.61
C GLN A 563 36.72 8.91 3.42
N GLU A 564 36.31 10.08 2.93
CA GLU A 564 35.24 10.91 3.52
C GLU A 564 33.88 10.21 3.57
N VAL A 565 33.57 9.28 2.64
CA VAL A 565 32.25 8.64 2.54
C VAL A 565 31.95 7.69 3.70
N ALA A 566 32.91 6.83 4.08
CA ALA A 566 32.70 5.78 5.08
C ALA A 566 33.97 5.38 5.86
N SER A 567 35.05 6.18 5.82
CA SER A 567 36.36 5.85 6.39
C SER A 567 36.92 4.48 5.93
N PHE A 568 36.77 4.15 4.65
CA PHE A 568 37.16 2.85 4.09
C PHE A 568 38.64 2.50 4.36
N VAL A 569 38.86 1.33 4.97
CA VAL A 569 40.16 0.73 5.29
C VAL A 569 40.50 -0.35 4.26
N THR A 570 41.72 -0.32 3.74
CA THR A 570 42.20 -1.33 2.78
C THR A 570 42.17 -2.73 3.40
N GLY A 571 41.56 -3.69 2.70
CA GLY A 571 41.51 -5.09 3.13
C GLY A 571 40.42 -5.42 4.18
N GLU A 572 39.68 -4.44 4.69
CA GLU A 572 38.48 -4.70 5.50
C GLU A 572 37.26 -4.95 4.61
N MET A 573 36.32 -5.77 5.10
CA MET A 573 35.07 -6.07 4.42
C MET A 573 34.00 -5.03 4.77
N TYR A 574 33.33 -4.52 3.73
CA TYR A 574 32.14 -3.67 3.84
C TYR A 574 31.01 -4.27 3.02
N VAL A 575 29.77 -3.95 3.37
CA VAL A 575 28.58 -4.41 2.65
C VAL A 575 27.81 -3.21 2.14
N ILE A 576 27.50 -3.23 0.85
CA ILE A 576 26.68 -2.23 0.15
C ILE A 576 25.30 -2.84 -0.03
N ALA A 577 24.31 -2.27 0.64
CA ALA A 577 22.94 -2.70 0.58
C ALA A 577 22.10 -1.74 -0.27
N ALA A 578 21.41 -2.25 -1.27
CA ALA A 578 20.30 -1.55 -1.91
C ALA A 578 19.00 -2.01 -1.27
N GLU A 579 18.28 -1.09 -0.63
CA GLU A 579 16.93 -1.29 -0.16
C GLU A 579 15.96 -0.60 -1.13
N VAL A 580 14.99 -1.34 -1.66
CA VAL A 580 14.02 -0.81 -2.63
C VAL A 580 12.62 -0.89 -2.05
N VAL A 581 11.89 0.22 -2.17
CA VAL A 581 10.47 0.33 -1.81
C VAL A 581 9.66 0.74 -3.03
N GLN A 582 8.63 -0.05 -3.34
CA GLN A 582 7.65 0.24 -4.40
C GLN A 582 6.33 0.66 -3.74
N GLY A 583 5.84 1.86 -4.03
CA GLY A 583 4.46 2.30 -3.70
C GLY A 583 4.03 2.33 -2.21
N GLY A 584 4.90 1.98 -1.26
CA GLY A 584 4.55 1.75 0.15
C GLY A 584 4.41 0.27 0.56
N GLY A 585 4.81 -0.66 -0.31
CA GLY A 585 5.02 -2.07 0.05
C GLY A 585 6.26 -2.29 0.92
N TYR A 586 6.59 -3.55 1.18
CA TYR A 586 7.75 -3.90 2.02
C TYR A 586 9.09 -3.55 1.36
N PRO A 587 10.08 -3.06 2.12
CA PRO A 587 11.44 -2.89 1.62
C PRO A 587 12.06 -4.27 1.33
N VAL A 588 12.54 -4.47 0.10
CA VAL A 588 13.38 -5.62 -0.25
C VAL A 588 14.83 -5.15 -0.30
N THR A 589 15.73 -5.91 0.33
CA THR A 589 17.16 -5.59 0.43
C THR A 589 18.01 -6.59 -0.36
N ASN A 590 19.00 -6.08 -1.10
CA ASN A 590 20.09 -6.89 -1.64
C ASN A 590 21.44 -6.33 -1.13
N ASP A 591 22.21 -7.20 -0.46
CA ASP A 591 23.50 -6.90 0.15
C ASP A 591 24.63 -7.45 -0.74
N THR A 592 25.62 -6.61 -1.08
CA THR A 592 26.82 -6.98 -1.85
C THR A 592 28.09 -6.61 -1.09
N GLU A 593 29.00 -7.58 -0.95
CA GLU A 593 30.28 -7.40 -0.26
C GLU A 593 31.32 -6.70 -1.15
N ILE A 594 32.12 -5.81 -0.55
CA ILE A 594 33.31 -5.19 -1.16
C ILE A 594 34.49 -5.22 -0.18
N ILE A 595 35.71 -5.27 -0.74
CA ILE A 595 36.97 -5.16 -0.01
C ILE A 595 37.82 -4.09 -0.71
N PRO A 596 38.12 -2.93 -0.08
CA PRO A 596 38.87 -1.86 -0.73
C PRO A 596 40.34 -2.25 -0.95
N LEU A 597 40.83 -2.10 -2.19
CA LEU A 597 42.26 -2.12 -2.51
C LEU A 597 42.87 -0.70 -2.40
N GLN A 598 44.20 -0.59 -2.39
CA GLN A 598 44.86 0.72 -2.40
C GLN A 598 44.75 1.39 -3.78
N CYS A 599 44.75 0.58 -4.84
CA CYS A 599 44.59 0.95 -6.25
C CYS A 599 44.09 -0.27 -7.05
N ILE A 600 43.49 -0.07 -8.23
CA ILE A 600 43.23 -1.19 -9.17
C ILE A 600 44.52 -1.49 -9.95
N PRO A 601 44.95 -2.76 -10.08
CA PRO A 601 46.03 -3.14 -10.99
C PRO A 601 45.53 -3.07 -12.44
N HIS A 602 45.97 -2.05 -13.18
CA HIS A 602 45.60 -1.81 -14.58
C HIS A 602 46.87 -1.50 -15.37
N ASN A 603 47.37 -2.51 -16.09
CA ASN A 603 48.56 -2.39 -16.93
C ASN A 603 48.13 -2.16 -18.38
N ASN A 604 48.20 -0.93 -18.87
CA ASN A 604 47.82 -0.55 -20.23
C ASN A 604 49.08 -0.22 -21.07
N PRO A 605 49.61 -1.15 -21.88
CA PRO A 605 50.83 -0.93 -22.64
C PRO A 605 50.70 0.11 -23.77
N ASP A 606 49.47 0.50 -24.12
CA ASP A 606 49.16 1.45 -25.18
C ASP A 606 48.82 2.87 -24.64
N ALA A 607 48.98 3.11 -23.33
CA ALA A 607 48.78 4.42 -22.71
C ALA A 607 49.84 4.73 -21.64
N ASP A 608 50.30 5.98 -21.58
CA ASP A 608 51.15 6.44 -20.49
C ASP A 608 50.35 6.58 -19.16
N PRO A 609 51.02 6.55 -17.99
CA PRO A 609 50.37 6.83 -16.70
C PRO A 609 50.06 8.32 -16.50
N TYR A 610 49.05 8.65 -15.69
CA TYR A 610 48.76 10.05 -15.33
C TYR A 610 49.94 10.69 -14.58
N PRO A 611 50.36 11.93 -14.89
CA PRO A 611 49.75 12.92 -15.79
C PRO A 611 50.25 12.90 -17.26
N TYR A 612 51.02 11.89 -17.66
CA TYR A 612 51.63 11.80 -18.99
C TYR A 612 50.69 11.25 -20.08
N ASN A 613 49.55 10.67 -19.68
CA ASN A 613 48.51 10.02 -20.48
C ASN A 613 47.80 10.86 -21.58
N GLY A 614 48.25 12.09 -21.86
CA GLY A 614 47.88 12.83 -23.07
C GLY A 614 46.39 13.15 -23.24
N ALA A 615 45.80 13.92 -22.33
CA ALA A 615 44.41 14.43 -22.39
C ALA A 615 43.29 13.37 -22.45
N THR A 616 43.61 12.09 -22.26
CA THR A 616 42.62 11.02 -22.02
C THR A 616 42.08 11.08 -20.59
N ASP A 617 41.00 10.34 -20.30
CA ASP A 617 40.44 10.24 -18.94
C ASP A 617 41.52 9.68 -17.98
N PRO A 618 41.91 10.42 -16.92
CA PRO A 618 43.02 10.02 -16.07
C PRO A 618 42.79 8.71 -15.32
N PHE A 619 41.55 8.25 -15.21
CA PHE A 619 41.17 6.97 -14.61
C PHE A 619 41.20 5.78 -15.60
N LEU A 620 41.66 5.99 -16.83
CA LEU A 620 41.91 4.95 -17.85
C LEU A 620 43.39 4.83 -18.24
N ALA A 621 44.23 5.73 -17.73
CA ALA A 621 45.69 5.75 -17.88
C ALA A 621 46.34 4.51 -17.26
N ASP A 622 47.60 4.21 -17.60
CA ASP A 622 48.32 3.10 -16.99
C ASP A 622 48.49 3.31 -15.46
N HIS A 623 48.12 2.31 -14.66
CA HIS A 623 48.32 2.35 -13.20
C HIS A 623 49.73 1.86 -12.85
N ALA A 624 50.73 2.50 -13.45
CA ALA A 624 52.15 2.20 -13.35
C ALA A 624 52.64 2.07 -11.89
N CYS A 625 51.99 2.73 -10.93
CA CYS A 625 52.32 2.68 -9.50
C CYS A 625 51.54 1.65 -8.67
N CYS A 626 50.64 0.87 -9.27
CA CYS A 626 49.95 -0.22 -8.61
C CYS A 626 50.69 -1.56 -8.77
N ASN A 627 50.80 -2.35 -7.70
CA ASN A 627 51.22 -3.75 -7.73
C ASN A 627 50.05 -4.66 -8.17
N THR A 628 50.36 -5.88 -8.59
CA THR A 628 49.35 -6.87 -9.00
C THR A 628 48.44 -7.38 -7.86
N ASP A 629 48.76 -7.05 -6.61
CA ASP A 629 47.97 -7.34 -5.41
C ASP A 629 47.10 -6.14 -4.96
N GLY A 630 47.10 -5.04 -5.71
CA GLY A 630 46.34 -3.83 -5.37
C GLY A 630 47.00 -2.93 -4.32
N THR A 631 48.29 -3.11 -4.04
CA THR A 631 49.10 -2.24 -3.15
C THR A 631 49.94 -1.22 -3.93
N TYR A 632 50.40 -0.16 -3.26
CA TYR A 632 51.30 0.83 -3.88
C TYR A 632 52.72 0.31 -4.08
N LYS A 633 53.31 0.62 -5.25
CA LYS A 633 54.74 0.50 -5.50
C LYS A 633 55.52 1.52 -4.67
N THR A 634 56.73 1.13 -4.26
CA THR A 634 57.61 1.95 -3.43
C THR A 634 58.10 3.21 -4.15
N THR A 635 58.56 4.20 -3.40
CA THR A 635 59.19 5.44 -3.93
C THR A 635 60.47 5.22 -4.76
N SER A 636 61.00 3.99 -4.76
CA SER A 636 62.12 3.60 -5.62
C SER A 636 61.70 3.16 -7.03
N SER A 637 60.43 2.79 -7.21
CA SER A 637 59.88 2.25 -8.45
C SER A 637 59.66 3.37 -9.48
N VAL A 638 60.22 3.20 -10.68
CA VAL A 638 59.94 4.05 -11.84
C VAL A 638 58.54 3.74 -12.36
N CYS A 639 57.79 4.78 -12.69
CA CYS A 639 56.46 4.67 -13.32
C CYS A 639 56.41 5.29 -14.71
N TYR A 640 57.21 6.32 -14.98
CA TYR A 640 57.36 6.91 -16.31
C TYR A 640 58.82 7.21 -16.55
N ASN A 641 59.31 6.92 -17.75
CA ASN A 641 60.62 7.38 -18.21
C ASN A 641 60.58 7.74 -19.68
N GLU A 642 61.38 8.73 -20.07
CA GLU A 642 61.44 9.19 -21.45
C GLU A 642 62.88 9.61 -21.80
N ALA A 643 63.33 9.16 -22.97
CA ALA A 643 64.63 9.52 -23.53
C ALA A 643 64.43 10.36 -24.78
N THR A 644 64.61 11.68 -24.64
CA THR A 644 64.50 12.62 -25.77
C THR A 644 65.88 13.09 -26.22
N TYR A 645 66.03 13.29 -27.52
CA TYR A 645 67.27 13.72 -28.15
C TYR A 645 67.09 15.08 -28.83
N GLY A 646 68.18 15.86 -28.89
CA GLY A 646 68.21 17.19 -29.50
C GLY A 646 69.34 18.05 -28.93
N SER A 647 69.33 19.35 -29.23
CA SER A 647 70.15 20.31 -28.47
C SER A 647 69.44 20.77 -27.20
N TYR A 648 70.19 21.24 -26.20
CA TYR A 648 69.62 21.72 -24.94
C TYR A 648 68.48 22.75 -25.14
N ARG A 649 68.64 23.68 -26.09
CA ARG A 649 67.64 24.73 -26.39
C ARG A 649 66.47 24.25 -27.26
N SER A 650 66.53 23.04 -27.82
CA SER A 650 65.43 22.46 -28.62
C SER A 650 64.40 21.69 -27.79
N PHE A 651 64.72 21.34 -26.55
CA PHE A 651 63.77 20.71 -25.64
C PHE A 651 62.78 21.73 -25.07
N ASP A 652 61.50 21.36 -25.03
CA ASP A 652 60.50 22.02 -24.20
C ASP A 652 60.93 21.95 -22.72
N GLN A 653 61.37 23.08 -22.17
CA GLN A 653 61.85 23.19 -20.79
C GLN A 653 60.71 23.05 -19.78
N ASP A 654 59.49 23.46 -20.15
CA ASP A 654 58.34 23.49 -19.26
C ASP A 654 57.64 22.13 -19.15
N LYS A 655 57.84 21.23 -20.14
CA LYS A 655 57.24 19.87 -20.23
C LYS A 655 57.21 19.07 -18.91
N TYR A 656 58.25 19.17 -18.07
CA TYR A 656 58.33 18.45 -16.78
C TYR A 656 58.40 19.37 -15.55
N GLN A 657 58.36 20.69 -15.74
CA GLN A 657 58.39 21.72 -14.67
C GLN A 657 59.52 21.55 -13.64
N THR A 658 60.72 21.18 -14.09
CA THR A 658 61.92 20.90 -13.28
C THR A 658 62.72 22.18 -12.96
N PRO A 659 62.71 22.69 -11.71
CA PRO A 659 63.35 23.97 -11.43
C PRO A 659 64.88 23.86 -11.27
N GLY A 660 65.62 24.68 -12.03
CA GLY A 660 66.98 25.08 -11.66
C GLY A 660 68.14 24.19 -12.12
N ILE A 661 67.97 23.34 -13.15
CA ILE A 661 69.11 22.72 -13.83
C ILE A 661 69.91 23.84 -14.56
N PRO A 662 71.22 23.98 -14.32
CA PRO A 662 72.02 24.99 -15.04
C PRO A 662 72.11 24.64 -16.52
N PRO A 663 71.96 25.60 -17.44
CA PRO A 663 72.15 25.33 -18.86
C PRO A 663 73.61 24.90 -19.12
N PRO A 664 73.85 23.82 -19.90
CA PRO A 664 75.19 23.42 -20.29
C PRO A 664 75.85 24.53 -21.14
N LEU A 665 77.17 24.66 -21.00
CA LEU A 665 77.96 25.75 -21.59
C LEU A 665 77.93 25.80 -23.13
N TYR A 666 77.58 24.68 -23.77
CA TYR A 666 77.58 24.49 -25.22
C TYR A 666 76.17 24.11 -25.66
N SER A 667 75.42 25.07 -26.21
CA SER A 667 73.98 24.89 -26.52
C SER A 667 73.67 24.26 -27.88
N ASN A 668 74.72 23.94 -28.64
CA ASN A 668 74.72 23.34 -29.98
C ASN A 668 75.11 21.85 -29.96
N ASP A 669 75.54 21.31 -28.82
CA ASP A 669 75.81 19.89 -28.63
C ASP A 669 74.57 18.99 -28.82
N ILE A 670 74.80 17.71 -29.13
CA ILE A 670 73.75 16.68 -29.09
C ILE A 670 73.62 16.18 -27.65
N PHE A 671 72.46 16.37 -27.04
CA PHE A 671 72.14 15.89 -25.71
C PHE A 671 71.10 14.76 -25.75
N LYS A 672 71.28 13.76 -24.87
CA LYS A 672 70.21 12.89 -24.39
C LYS A 672 69.66 13.52 -23.11
N ARG A 673 68.41 13.99 -23.18
CA ARG A 673 67.60 14.38 -22.02
C ARG A 673 66.85 13.14 -21.56
N ALA A 674 67.36 12.52 -20.50
CA ALA A 674 66.72 11.40 -19.83
C ALA A 674 65.87 11.92 -18.68
N PHE A 675 64.57 11.64 -18.72
CA PHE A 675 63.63 11.92 -17.65
C PHE A 675 63.16 10.62 -17.02
N GLU A 676 63.11 10.58 -15.69
CA GLU A 676 62.62 9.44 -14.91
C GLU A 676 61.74 9.97 -13.77
N ARG A 677 60.51 9.47 -13.70
CA ARG A 677 59.52 9.77 -12.66
C ARG A 677 59.20 8.50 -11.88
N LYS A 678 59.20 8.62 -10.55
CA LYS A 678 58.98 7.52 -9.62
C LYS A 678 57.62 7.61 -8.96
N CYS A 679 57.18 6.50 -8.40
CA CYS A 679 55.96 6.45 -7.61
C CYS A 679 56.06 7.31 -6.35
N SER A 680 54.92 7.86 -5.93
CA SER A 680 54.82 8.62 -4.68
C SER A 680 54.91 7.74 -3.43
N GLY A 681 54.67 6.43 -3.57
CA GLY A 681 54.47 5.50 -2.44
C GLY A 681 53.14 5.71 -1.70
N THR A 682 52.30 6.64 -2.16
CA THR A 682 51.03 7.03 -1.55
C THR A 682 49.86 7.06 -2.54
N ARG A 683 50.14 6.87 -3.84
CA ARG A 683 49.19 6.73 -4.95
C ARG A 683 49.64 5.60 -5.88
N GLY A 684 48.68 4.90 -6.47
CA GLY A 684 48.86 3.83 -7.45
C GLY A 684 48.43 4.21 -8.87
N ASN A 685 47.39 5.04 -9.01
CA ASN A 685 46.93 5.55 -10.30
C ASN A 685 47.52 6.91 -10.70
N THR A 686 48.53 7.43 -9.97
CA THR A 686 49.30 8.62 -10.39
C THR A 686 50.81 8.41 -10.30
N CYS A 687 51.54 8.89 -11.30
CA CYS A 687 53.00 8.86 -11.38
C CYS A 687 53.60 10.17 -10.85
N GLU A 688 53.27 10.54 -9.61
CA GLU A 688 53.52 11.89 -9.07
C GLU A 688 54.67 11.97 -8.05
N GLY A 689 55.47 10.93 -7.86
CA GLY A 689 56.57 10.91 -6.88
C GLY A 689 57.83 11.68 -7.30
N ALA A 690 58.99 11.23 -6.82
CA ALA A 690 60.26 11.89 -7.10
C ALA A 690 60.59 11.87 -8.61
N MET A 691 61.08 12.98 -9.14
CA MET A 691 61.59 13.08 -10.51
C MET A 691 63.10 13.30 -10.54
N THR A 692 63.75 12.72 -11.54
CA THR A 692 65.14 12.97 -11.90
C THR A 692 65.23 13.24 -13.40
N GLU A 693 65.84 14.36 -13.75
CA GLU A 693 66.12 14.75 -15.13
C GLU A 693 67.64 14.90 -15.29
N ALA A 694 68.19 14.29 -16.32
CA ALA A 694 69.62 14.29 -16.60
C ALA A 694 69.91 14.62 -18.07
N TYR A 695 70.84 15.54 -18.29
CA TYR A 695 71.37 15.89 -19.60
C TYR A 695 72.76 15.27 -19.75
N SER A 696 72.98 14.56 -20.85
CA SER A 696 74.28 13.95 -21.18
C SER A 696 74.61 14.20 -22.64
N VAL A 697 75.86 14.58 -22.94
CA VAL A 697 76.32 14.78 -24.32
C VAL A 697 76.48 13.41 -24.99
N VAL A 698 76.03 13.31 -26.25
CA VAL A 698 75.98 12.06 -27.01
C VAL A 698 77.05 12.08 -28.10
N GLY A 699 77.95 11.09 -28.06
CA GLY A 699 79.09 11.00 -28.99
C GLY A 699 80.19 12.01 -28.67
N THR A 700 80.92 12.44 -29.70
CA THR A 700 81.79 13.62 -29.62
C THR A 700 80.96 14.87 -29.81
N GLY A 701 81.11 15.83 -28.89
CA GLY A 701 80.49 17.15 -29.02
C GLY A 701 80.93 17.91 -30.27
N CYS A 702 80.22 19.01 -30.54
CA CYS A 702 80.42 19.81 -31.74
C CYS A 702 81.69 20.69 -31.64
N LEU A 703 82.11 21.32 -32.74
CA LEU A 703 83.39 22.04 -32.81
C LEU A 703 83.32 23.48 -32.26
N ASP A 704 83.30 23.60 -30.94
CA ASP A 704 83.28 24.87 -30.22
C ASP A 704 84.67 25.51 -30.07
N LYS A 705 84.75 26.85 -30.01
CA LYS A 705 86.02 27.59 -29.91
C LYS A 705 86.12 28.43 -28.64
N ASN A 706 85.02 29.05 -28.19
CA ASN A 706 84.94 29.78 -26.92
C ASN A 706 83.48 30.05 -26.49
N PRO A 707 82.97 29.37 -25.43
CA PRO A 707 81.58 29.49 -24.98
C PRO A 707 81.22 30.89 -24.42
N SER A 708 82.20 31.75 -24.14
CA SER A 708 81.95 33.11 -23.65
C SER A 708 81.65 34.14 -24.74
N THR A 709 81.87 33.80 -26.02
CA THR A 709 81.75 34.74 -27.15
C THR A 709 80.88 34.25 -28.31
N GLU A 710 80.61 32.96 -28.38
CA GLU A 710 79.82 32.36 -29.46
C GLU A 710 78.33 32.62 -29.29
N ARG A 711 77.74 33.36 -30.22
CA ARG A 711 76.28 33.57 -30.28
C ARG A 711 75.59 32.58 -31.21
N ALA A 712 76.22 32.16 -32.29
CA ALA A 712 75.65 31.24 -33.28
C ALA A 712 76.74 30.35 -33.91
N THR A 713 76.34 29.15 -34.34
CA THR A 713 77.23 28.04 -34.75
C THR A 713 76.80 27.41 -36.08
N CYS A 714 77.76 26.85 -36.81
CA CYS A 714 77.51 26.18 -38.09
C CYS A 714 77.47 24.65 -37.98
N GLN A 715 77.54 24.12 -36.76
CA GLN A 715 77.53 22.69 -36.49
C GLN A 715 76.70 22.39 -35.24
N GLY A 716 75.80 21.42 -35.34
CA GLY A 716 74.92 20.99 -34.26
C GLY A 716 74.22 19.66 -34.60
N PRO A 717 73.27 19.16 -33.78
CA PRO A 717 72.44 18.02 -34.16
C PRO A 717 71.80 18.22 -35.54
N ASP A 718 71.62 17.12 -36.27
CA ASP A 718 70.74 17.09 -37.43
C ASP A 718 69.32 17.51 -36.99
N LYS A 719 68.67 18.39 -37.76
CA LYS A 719 67.32 18.87 -37.42
C LYS A 719 66.27 17.76 -37.35
N ASN A 720 66.52 16.62 -37.99
CA ASN A 720 65.68 15.43 -37.89
C ASN A 720 65.80 14.70 -36.54
N LEU A 721 66.83 14.96 -35.72
CA LEU A 721 67.02 14.38 -34.38
C LEU A 721 66.22 15.09 -33.28
N LEU A 722 65.69 16.28 -33.56
CA LEU A 722 65.13 17.19 -32.54
C LEU A 722 63.75 16.72 -32.09
N GLY A 723 63.59 16.51 -30.78
CA GLY A 723 62.31 16.06 -30.24
C GLY A 723 61.95 14.62 -30.62
N LEU A 724 62.95 13.79 -30.94
CA LEU A 724 62.74 12.35 -31.09
C LEU A 724 62.81 11.67 -29.72
N ASN A 725 61.73 10.96 -29.37
CA ASN A 725 61.53 10.29 -28.08
C ASN A 725 62.03 8.83 -28.09
N THR A 726 62.98 8.47 -28.96
CA THR A 726 63.43 7.07 -29.17
C THR A 726 64.94 6.97 -29.37
N GLU A 727 65.51 5.81 -29.03
CA GLU A 727 66.92 5.50 -29.34
C GLU A 727 67.09 5.27 -30.85
N THR A 728 67.32 6.37 -31.57
CA THR A 728 67.36 6.38 -33.04
C THR A 728 68.66 5.80 -33.59
N THR A 729 68.54 5.08 -34.70
CA THR A 729 69.66 4.62 -35.55
C THR A 729 70.22 5.73 -36.45
N ALA A 730 69.70 6.95 -36.34
CA ALA A 730 70.23 8.14 -37.01
C ALA A 730 71.62 8.49 -36.48
N SER A 731 72.44 9.15 -37.29
CA SER A 731 73.83 9.46 -36.95
C SER A 731 73.89 10.47 -35.80
N GLN A 732 74.23 9.98 -34.60
CA GLN A 732 74.44 10.79 -33.39
C GLN A 732 75.79 11.54 -33.49
N SER A 733 75.88 12.48 -34.43
CA SER A 733 77.09 13.23 -34.75
C SER A 733 76.72 14.58 -35.36
N CYS A 734 77.42 15.65 -34.97
CA CYS A 734 77.03 17.01 -35.36
C CYS A 734 77.19 17.26 -36.87
N VAL A 735 76.10 17.62 -37.55
CA VAL A 735 76.10 17.95 -38.98
C VAL A 735 76.53 19.40 -39.20
N TYR A 736 77.20 19.68 -40.33
CA TYR A 736 77.55 21.04 -40.74
C TYR A 736 76.42 21.63 -41.60
N TYR A 737 75.91 22.79 -41.20
CA TYR A 737 74.86 23.51 -41.92
C TYR A 737 75.50 24.44 -42.97
N ASP A 738 75.19 24.25 -44.25
CA ASP A 738 75.88 24.90 -45.38
C ASP A 738 75.27 26.24 -45.86
N LYS A 739 74.16 26.66 -45.22
CA LYS A 739 73.32 27.78 -45.67
C LYS A 739 73.00 28.78 -44.57
N THR A 740 72.78 28.34 -43.33
CA THR A 740 72.53 29.21 -42.19
C THR A 740 72.97 28.53 -40.88
N THR A 741 72.89 29.22 -39.74
CA THR A 741 73.36 28.68 -38.46
C THR A 741 72.39 27.64 -37.89
N PHE A 742 72.91 26.73 -37.07
CA PHE A 742 72.14 25.70 -36.39
C PHE A 742 70.96 26.31 -35.62
N GLU A 743 71.20 27.37 -34.86
CA GLU A 743 70.18 28.03 -34.01
C GLU A 743 69.00 28.58 -34.82
N ARG A 744 69.19 28.87 -36.12
CA ARG A 744 68.16 29.40 -37.02
C ARG A 744 67.37 28.32 -37.73
N GLU A 745 68.00 27.23 -38.21
CA GLU A 745 67.25 26.07 -38.76
C GLU A 745 66.34 25.43 -37.71
N VAL A 746 66.75 25.46 -36.43
CA VAL A 746 66.00 24.87 -35.32
C VAL A 746 65.11 25.86 -34.57
N GLY A 747 64.91 27.06 -35.14
CA GLY A 747 63.88 28.01 -34.71
C GLY A 747 64.10 28.69 -33.36
N LEU A 748 65.33 28.77 -32.86
CA LEU A 748 65.58 29.32 -31.52
C LEU A 748 65.28 30.82 -31.45
N ALA A 749 64.66 31.24 -30.34
CA ALA A 749 64.29 32.64 -30.13
C ALA A 749 65.53 33.57 -30.13
N GLY A 750 65.44 34.66 -30.90
CA GLY A 750 66.49 35.70 -31.01
C GLY A 750 67.33 35.67 -32.30
N TYR A 751 67.19 34.65 -33.16
CA TYR A 751 68.04 34.46 -34.35
C TYR A 751 67.33 34.84 -35.66
N THR A 752 67.06 36.13 -35.85
CA THR A 752 66.26 36.65 -36.98
C THR A 752 67.04 36.99 -38.25
N ASN A 753 68.37 37.07 -38.18
CA ASN A 753 69.20 37.66 -39.24
C ASN A 753 69.81 36.58 -40.16
N ASP A 754 70.06 36.90 -41.43
CA ASP A 754 70.60 35.97 -42.44
C ASP A 754 72.09 35.64 -42.26
N ILE A 755 72.46 35.07 -41.11
CA ILE A 755 73.82 34.60 -40.87
C ILE A 755 74.07 33.36 -41.75
N LEU A 756 75.07 33.44 -42.64
CA LEU A 756 75.42 32.39 -43.60
C LEU A 756 76.62 31.57 -43.12
N CYS A 757 76.44 30.26 -43.03
CA CYS A 757 77.49 29.31 -42.69
C CYS A 757 78.24 28.84 -43.94
N ASN A 758 79.31 29.55 -44.29
CA ASN A 758 80.24 29.12 -45.31
C ASN A 758 81.67 29.63 -45.05
N ASN A 759 82.64 29.02 -45.73
CA ASN A 759 84.05 29.40 -45.67
C ASN A 759 84.47 30.36 -46.80
N ALA A 760 83.53 31.05 -47.47
CA ALA A 760 83.77 31.81 -48.70
C ALA A 760 82.87 33.05 -48.80
N VAL A 761 83.45 34.21 -48.48
CA VAL A 761 82.79 35.53 -48.51
C VAL A 761 82.05 35.74 -49.85
N LYS A 762 80.75 36.05 -49.78
CA LYS A 762 79.93 36.41 -50.95
C LYS A 762 79.32 37.79 -50.77
N CYS A 763 79.64 38.70 -51.68
CA CYS A 763 79.04 40.02 -51.79
C CYS A 763 77.57 39.90 -52.26
N THR A 764 76.61 40.40 -51.48
CA THR A 764 75.17 40.44 -51.81
C THR A 764 74.71 41.84 -52.17
N THR A 765 73.70 41.95 -53.05
CA THR A 765 73.19 43.22 -53.58
C THR A 765 71.85 43.67 -52.99
N ASP A 766 71.21 42.87 -52.15
CA ASP A 766 69.83 43.15 -51.74
C ASP A 766 69.73 44.28 -50.72
N SER A 767 68.62 45.03 -50.79
CA SER A 767 68.39 46.30 -50.08
C SER A 767 67.14 46.28 -49.20
N SER A 768 66.45 45.15 -49.08
CA SER A 768 65.25 44.96 -48.27
C SER A 768 65.54 44.80 -46.77
N ASN A 769 66.17 45.80 -46.14
CA ASN A 769 66.42 45.79 -44.70
C ASN A 769 65.81 47.02 -44.02
N THR A 770 64.54 46.90 -43.60
CA THR A 770 63.79 47.96 -42.91
C THR A 770 63.60 47.65 -41.42
N LYS A 771 64.31 48.43 -40.59
CA LYS A 771 64.12 48.60 -39.13
C LYS A 771 64.54 47.44 -38.22
N GLY A 772 65.75 47.58 -37.66
CA GLY A 772 66.12 47.14 -36.31
C GLY A 772 67.06 48.20 -35.73
N THR A 773 66.76 48.75 -34.56
CA THR A 773 67.47 49.93 -34.02
C THR A 773 68.67 49.56 -33.18
N ASP A 774 69.87 49.95 -33.62
CA ASP A 774 70.65 51.00 -32.95
C ASP A 774 71.96 51.26 -33.70
N ASP A 775 72.19 52.51 -34.14
CA ASP A 775 73.54 53.10 -34.20
C ASP A 775 73.52 54.63 -34.40
N THR A 776 74.28 55.36 -33.59
CA THR A 776 74.40 56.84 -33.70
C THR A 776 75.65 57.26 -34.46
N PHE A 777 75.67 57.05 -35.78
CA PHE A 777 76.75 57.56 -36.63
C PHE A 777 76.48 58.96 -37.20
N ILE A 778 77.36 59.89 -36.86
CA ILE A 778 77.30 61.31 -37.21
C ILE A 778 77.57 61.52 -38.71
N SER A 779 76.74 62.33 -39.36
CA SER A 779 76.90 62.68 -40.77
C SER A 779 78.05 63.68 -41.01
N GLN A 780 78.96 63.35 -41.91
CA GLN A 780 79.62 64.35 -42.76
C GLN A 780 79.23 64.13 -44.22
N ARG A 781 79.01 65.24 -44.95
CA ARG A 781 78.69 65.22 -46.38
C ARG A 781 79.96 65.34 -47.20
N VAL A 782 80.14 64.45 -48.17
CA VAL A 782 80.84 64.75 -49.43
C VAL A 782 79.97 64.25 -50.58
N SER A 783 79.92 65.00 -51.68
CA SER A 783 79.05 64.72 -52.82
C SER A 783 79.77 63.92 -53.92
N ALA A 784 78.96 63.21 -54.72
CA ALA A 784 79.26 62.61 -56.04
C ALA A 784 80.09 61.31 -56.09
N GLY A 785 79.38 60.20 -56.36
CA GLY A 785 79.82 59.18 -57.34
C GLY A 785 80.27 57.81 -56.82
N ILE A 786 79.38 56.80 -56.95
CA ILE A 786 79.70 55.34 -56.96
C ILE A 786 80.14 54.78 -55.57
N PRO A 787 79.93 53.48 -55.21
CA PRO A 787 79.21 52.39 -55.88
C PRO A 787 77.90 51.97 -55.17
N LYS A 788 77.26 50.87 -55.61
CA LYS A 788 76.39 50.07 -54.73
C LYS A 788 77.23 49.59 -53.54
N ARG A 789 76.72 49.76 -52.31
CA ARG A 789 77.34 49.14 -51.12
C ARG A 789 76.94 47.67 -51.08
N TYR A 790 77.91 46.79 -51.32
CA TYR A 790 77.80 45.40 -50.91
C TYR A 790 78.04 45.33 -49.41
N TYR A 791 77.17 44.65 -48.69
CA TYR A 791 77.41 44.33 -47.28
C TYR A 791 78.15 42.99 -47.22
N CYS A 792 79.30 42.97 -46.55
CA CYS A 792 79.88 41.72 -46.07
C CYS A 792 78.95 41.18 -44.99
N ASN A 793 78.19 40.14 -45.33
CA ASN A 793 77.48 39.37 -44.33
C ASN A 793 78.51 38.55 -43.55
N SER A 794 78.41 38.46 -42.22
CA SER A 794 79.45 37.85 -41.40
C SER A 794 79.56 36.35 -41.68
N THR A 795 80.68 35.91 -42.28
CA THR A 795 80.94 34.49 -42.55
C THR A 795 81.21 33.75 -41.26
N CYS A 796 80.48 32.66 -41.03
CA CYS A 796 80.72 31.78 -39.90
C CYS A 796 81.37 30.48 -40.37
N GLY A 797 82.53 30.17 -39.79
CA GLY A 797 83.23 28.91 -40.05
C GLY A 797 82.63 27.75 -39.25
N PRO A 798 83.26 26.56 -39.28
CA PRO A 798 82.88 25.43 -38.41
C PRO A 798 82.88 25.82 -36.92
N TYR A 799 83.75 26.78 -36.56
CA TYR A 799 84.05 27.25 -35.21
C TYR A 799 83.34 28.58 -34.87
N GLY A 800 82.07 28.70 -35.27
CA GLY A 800 81.20 29.82 -34.91
C GLY A 800 81.40 31.15 -35.65
N CYS A 801 80.61 32.14 -35.23
CA CYS A 801 80.54 33.49 -35.81
C CYS A 801 81.35 34.53 -35.03
N THR A 802 82.58 34.83 -35.46
CA THR A 802 83.35 35.96 -34.91
C THR A 802 82.88 37.30 -35.47
N GLN A 803 82.63 38.29 -34.61
CA GLN A 803 82.27 39.65 -35.01
C GLN A 803 83.43 40.32 -35.77
N THR A 804 83.30 40.52 -37.08
CA THR A 804 84.37 41.03 -37.95
C THR A 804 84.54 42.54 -37.86
N LEU A 805 85.78 42.99 -37.64
CA LEU A 805 86.21 44.37 -37.85
C LEU A 805 86.11 44.78 -39.34
N PRO A 806 85.96 46.07 -39.69
CA PRO A 806 85.53 46.49 -41.04
C PRO A 806 86.55 46.32 -42.19
N GLU A 807 87.78 45.85 -41.93
CA GLU A 807 88.92 46.06 -42.84
C GLU A 807 89.09 45.01 -43.97
N LEU A 808 88.27 43.95 -44.02
CA LEU A 808 88.47 42.79 -44.93
C LEU A 808 87.56 42.75 -46.18
N CYS A 809 86.77 43.80 -46.45
CA CYS A 809 85.73 43.79 -47.49
C CYS A 809 86.18 44.27 -48.88
N HIS A 810 87.45 44.08 -49.27
CA HIS A 810 88.04 44.86 -50.37
C HIS A 810 88.05 44.21 -51.78
N ASP A 811 87.95 42.88 -51.88
CA ASP A 811 88.15 42.13 -53.14
C ASP A 811 86.86 41.50 -53.69
N CYS A 812 85.99 42.31 -54.32
CA CYS A 812 84.84 41.82 -55.08
C CYS A 812 84.76 42.45 -56.49
N TYR A 813 84.99 41.62 -57.52
CA TYR A 813 84.63 41.79 -58.94
C TYR A 813 85.49 42.78 -59.79
N GLN A 814 85.81 42.54 -61.08
CA GLN A 814 85.45 41.43 -62.00
C GLN A 814 86.45 41.26 -63.17
N ASP A 815 86.41 40.11 -63.85
CA ASP A 815 86.95 39.80 -65.19
C ASP A 815 86.03 38.67 -65.79
N GLN A 816 85.88 38.29 -67.08
CA GLN A 816 86.58 38.52 -68.36
C GLN A 816 85.62 38.58 -69.58
N THR A 817 86.03 39.28 -70.65
CA THR A 817 85.69 39.02 -72.09
C THR A 817 84.21 39.16 -72.58
N CYS A 818 83.87 39.29 -73.89
CA CYS A 818 84.66 39.20 -75.13
C CYS A 818 84.14 40.07 -76.31
N THR A 819 85.07 40.60 -77.13
CA THR A 819 85.02 40.92 -78.59
C THR A 819 83.83 41.64 -79.27
N GLY A 820 84.14 42.78 -79.92
CA GLY A 820 83.39 43.39 -81.05
C GLY A 820 84.23 44.48 -81.75
N PRO A 821 84.20 44.66 -83.10
CA PRO A 821 85.24 45.41 -83.81
C PRO A 821 84.91 46.89 -84.14
N GLY A 822 85.90 47.77 -84.02
CA GLY A 822 85.84 49.15 -84.57
C GLY A 822 86.70 50.16 -83.80
N ALA A 823 87.89 50.50 -84.34
CA ALA A 823 88.66 51.67 -83.91
C ALA A 823 87.98 52.97 -84.43
N PRO A 824 88.03 54.12 -83.73
CA PRO A 824 89.28 54.68 -83.19
C PRO A 824 89.23 55.38 -81.81
N THR A 825 90.41 55.53 -81.20
CA THR A 825 90.73 56.61 -80.24
C THR A 825 90.80 57.97 -80.98
N PRO A 826 90.56 59.15 -80.35
CA PRO A 826 90.95 59.44 -78.95
C PRO A 826 90.00 60.34 -78.12
N THR A 827 90.46 60.63 -76.89
CA THR A 827 90.17 61.84 -76.08
C THR A 827 88.72 62.20 -75.71
N ALA A 828 88.43 61.96 -74.42
CA ALA A 828 88.18 63.02 -73.42
C ALA A 828 86.83 63.77 -73.35
N VAL A 829 86.36 63.89 -72.08
CA VAL A 829 85.65 65.06 -71.51
C VAL A 829 84.17 65.28 -71.88
N ASN A 830 83.34 64.64 -71.03
CA ASN A 830 82.31 65.28 -70.19
C ASN A 830 80.90 65.66 -70.70
N THR A 831 79.97 65.30 -69.78
CA THR A 831 78.78 66.04 -69.31
C THR A 831 77.46 66.03 -70.10
N ILE A 832 76.56 65.17 -69.61
CA ILE A 832 75.20 65.49 -69.10
C ILE A 832 74.21 66.16 -70.08
N THR A 833 73.11 65.45 -70.37
CA THR A 833 71.76 66.01 -70.15
C THR A 833 70.67 64.93 -69.97
N THR A 834 69.99 65.00 -68.82
CA THR A 834 68.56 64.75 -68.52
C THR A 834 67.63 63.92 -69.44
N LYS A 835 66.71 63.18 -68.77
CA LYS A 835 65.27 62.94 -69.12
C LYS A 835 64.95 61.95 -70.27
N VAL A 836 63.79 61.28 -70.38
CA VAL A 836 62.71 60.85 -69.42
C VAL A 836 61.71 59.88 -70.15
N TYR A 837 60.71 59.30 -69.45
CA TYR A 837 59.53 58.56 -69.99
C TYR A 837 59.77 57.17 -70.66
N SER A 838 58.79 56.23 -70.79
CA SER A 838 57.49 56.00 -70.10
C SER A 838 56.83 54.63 -70.42
N ASN A 839 55.83 54.24 -69.61
CA ASN A 839 54.57 53.51 -69.93
C ASN A 839 54.51 52.09 -70.57
N CYS A 840 53.96 51.11 -69.82
CA CYS A 840 52.63 50.42 -69.99
C CYS A 840 52.19 49.74 -71.34
N PRO A 841 51.07 48.95 -71.42
CA PRO A 841 50.16 48.36 -70.39
C PRO A 841 49.60 46.90 -70.65
N THR A 842 48.69 46.40 -69.76
CA THR A 842 47.54 45.43 -70.00
C THR A 842 47.83 43.94 -70.41
N THR A 843 47.01 42.88 -70.19
CA THR A 843 45.67 42.66 -69.53
C THR A 843 45.42 41.18 -69.06
N SER A 844 44.72 41.00 -67.93
CA SER A 844 43.76 39.94 -67.48
C SER A 844 43.71 38.48 -68.05
N CYS A 845 43.61 37.48 -67.14
CA CYS A 845 42.61 36.38 -67.14
C CYS A 845 42.63 35.54 -65.83
N THR A 846 41.67 34.62 -65.64
CA THR A 846 41.47 33.77 -64.43
C THR A 846 41.42 32.26 -64.76
N PHE A 847 41.95 31.39 -63.89
CA PHE A 847 41.26 30.23 -63.24
C PHE A 847 42.17 29.39 -62.32
N THR A 848 41.52 28.59 -61.46
CA THR A 848 41.94 27.49 -60.55
C THR A 848 43.40 26.99 -60.39
N THR A 849 43.67 26.54 -59.16
CA THR A 849 44.83 25.76 -58.68
C THR A 849 44.95 24.35 -59.28
N PRO A 850 46.14 23.74 -59.12
CA PRO A 850 46.25 22.33 -58.75
C PRO A 850 47.12 22.06 -57.49
N SER A 851 46.69 21.00 -56.80
CA SER A 851 47.30 20.14 -55.80
C SER A 851 48.83 19.92 -55.75
N PHE A 852 49.33 19.73 -54.51
CA PHE A 852 50.33 18.74 -54.04
C PHE A 852 51.59 18.43 -54.87
N THR A 853 52.76 18.63 -54.25
CA THR A 853 53.53 17.55 -53.57
C THR A 853 54.37 18.14 -52.44
#